data_AF-A0A9P0G9H4-F1
#
_entry.id   AF-A0A9P0G9H4-F1
#
_cell.length_a   1.000
_cell.length_b   1.000
_cell.length_c   1.000
_cell.angle_alpha   90.00
_cell.angle_beta   90.00
_cell.angle_gamma   90.00
#
_symmetry.space_group_name_H-M   'P 1'
#
loop_
_entity.id
_entity.type
_entity.pdbx_description
1 polymer ?
#
loop_
_entity_poly.entity_id
_entity_poly.type
_entity_poly.pdbx_seq_one_letter_code
_entity_poly.pdbx_strand_id
1 'polypeptide(L)'
;MSLFKTREFWTTQSEDVEYFDQNSMITTSLNGDSNYVITGSQSGVLRIFKPSCEIVDNDINGFLPTDLVVEKVFDQPILQIGCGRLVSGSLVYQTAILNPRYLSIYLLKIKESSVEHITQTTFEVIYDHHLQRSAANFTIGQFGGSQNRDFICVQFLDGMLSFYEQENLTFSCFLSDFLLPSPMTYVKKTDSFITGNGNWAIVSYKYNTLSESGDQKDVKSNLSNKAIPVWTYNLGESIIDIRVVEDDVNKLNYIMILGEKNLYCLFDSGRLNFMKKLEYSPVCFEVYLINEKFFSLVVSETTNLLVYETTTLKWSAKLQFLPISIRRAFFKNVKGVLVFLSEEGRLECSYLGTEPNLFVAPPLIERELDLEKVEDELSNLNKMIKDTYGNDLKLTNKNADKEINIKINVDKNLEPCIFETNLKDVPNLQMCTVNIEVIPQMAFDEVQISLAVSKPLKVEPSTQFFINPDELMAVKCHVYLSDDMNVPSLFLNVVVTVISSLGVPRNFNKAAMLPLSLVAEVCPAHKEGDHKVTLNINQNMVPLLNLFPEFAEDTKSTSSIAFKSLSTNAQPVTILLAKSSERYRIQTSSFTSLSFVIEQLIHRLTKHHSNIDEFKMLFNSSLPSNEVIAYVKNHFTKRREVFELEDFLDQLSAQFRTIQKRLISKFKVKNPTPLTNLEILIKDTYTEILKTVLKLQEANGELFKAQTELTCALNLIGNLIKIMNIDDKLKEILLSVFCPSVEDLDSQNWEDVMDSTLCYLLRTYLAKSEKDKLRISQTNVEKVTDISKMEKHLVQVLERISKTENISLEQIEDGIEEEQPNPELEKEEVKPLGSQFGEASMRILSARRSLSRRRHKKDEQ
;
A
#
# COMPACT_ATOMS: atom_id res chain seq x y z
N MET A 1 26.35 -15.83 21.70
CA MET A 1 25.42 -15.48 20.60
C MET A 1 26.19 -15.10 19.34
N SER A 2 26.66 -16.05 18.51
CA SER A 2 27.64 -15.70 17.46
C SER A 2 27.42 -16.29 16.06
N LEU A 3 26.56 -17.31 15.89
CA LEU A 3 26.36 -17.93 14.57
C LEU A 3 25.98 -16.92 13.47
N PHE A 4 26.67 -17.02 12.34
CA PHE A 4 26.48 -16.17 11.15
C PHE A 4 26.71 -14.67 11.42
N LYS A 5 27.54 -14.34 12.40
CA LYS A 5 28.03 -12.97 12.64
C LYS A 5 29.54 -12.97 12.69
N THR A 6 30.17 -11.88 12.26
CA THR A 6 31.57 -11.65 12.60
C THR A 6 31.70 -11.25 14.07
N ARG A 7 32.75 -11.73 14.71
CA ARG A 7 33.13 -11.36 16.07
C ARG A 7 34.39 -10.55 15.99
N GLU A 8 34.27 -9.29 16.37
CA GLU A 8 35.41 -8.40 16.51
C GLU A 8 36.20 -8.78 17.77
N PHE A 9 37.52 -8.61 17.69
CA PHE A 9 38.38 -8.72 18.87
C PHE A 9 39.37 -7.57 18.97
N TRP A 10 39.67 -6.90 17.86
CA TRP A 10 40.50 -5.72 17.83
C TRP A 10 39.87 -4.71 16.87
N THR A 11 39.71 -3.46 17.31
CA THR A 11 39.02 -2.43 16.54
C THR A 11 39.66 -1.08 16.83
N THR A 12 39.86 -0.27 15.80
CA THR A 12 40.23 1.14 15.95
C THR A 12 39.43 2.00 14.98
N GLN A 13 39.24 3.25 15.34
CA GLN A 13 38.53 4.25 14.54
C GLN A 13 39.45 5.45 14.35
N SER A 14 39.53 5.99 13.13
CA SER A 14 40.20 7.28 12.88
C SER A 14 39.49 8.39 13.67
N GLU A 15 40.25 9.25 14.37
CA GLU A 15 39.70 10.35 15.17
C GLU A 15 39.19 11.51 14.29
N ASP A 16 39.84 11.74 13.14
CA ASP A 16 39.50 12.77 12.17
C ASP A 16 38.65 12.23 11.01
N VAL A 17 37.97 13.14 10.30
CA VAL A 17 37.21 12.81 9.08
C VAL A 17 38.19 12.48 7.96
N GLU A 18 38.43 11.19 7.77
CA GLU A 18 39.35 10.62 6.79
C GLU A 18 38.58 9.75 5.78
N TYR A 19 39.11 9.65 4.57
CA TYR A 19 38.53 8.81 3.51
C TYR A 19 39.51 7.72 3.08
N PHE A 20 38.98 6.51 2.87
CA PHE A 20 39.73 5.33 2.48
C PHE A 20 39.08 4.64 1.27
N ASP A 21 39.92 4.01 0.44
CA ASP A 21 39.50 3.24 -0.73
C ASP A 21 40.05 1.80 -0.65
N GLN A 22 39.72 0.94 -1.61
CA GLN A 22 40.18 -0.46 -1.67
C GLN A 22 41.71 -0.63 -1.59
N ASN A 23 42.45 0.34 -2.13
CA ASN A 23 43.91 0.37 -2.19
C ASN A 23 44.59 0.95 -0.93
N SER A 24 43.80 1.44 0.02
CA SER A 24 44.29 2.06 1.24
C SER A 24 44.80 1.07 2.29
N MET A 25 44.55 -0.24 2.13
CA MET A 25 44.94 -1.26 3.12
C MET A 25 45.79 -2.38 2.53
N ILE A 26 46.87 -2.69 3.23
CA ILE A 26 47.70 -3.86 2.98
C ILE A 26 48.10 -4.55 4.28
N THR A 27 48.18 -5.89 4.22
CA THR A 27 48.68 -6.72 5.33
C THR A 27 49.95 -7.43 4.88
N THR A 28 51.05 -7.21 5.59
CA THR A 28 52.37 -7.77 5.21
C THR A 28 53.21 -8.04 6.45
N SER A 29 54.17 -8.96 6.36
CA SER A 29 55.02 -9.32 7.49
C SER A 29 56.12 -8.29 7.81
N LEU A 30 56.41 -7.29 6.97
CA LEU A 30 57.44 -6.23 7.19
C LEU A 30 58.75 -6.73 7.87
N ASN A 31 59.19 -7.95 7.53
CA ASN A 31 60.38 -8.63 8.10
C ASN A 31 60.26 -9.15 9.54
N GLY A 32 59.06 -9.19 10.12
CA GLY A 32 58.77 -9.86 11.39
C GLY A 32 58.02 -11.18 11.23
N ASP A 33 57.80 -11.88 12.35
CA ASP A 33 57.12 -13.18 12.39
C ASP A 33 55.59 -13.10 12.23
N SER A 34 55.00 -11.91 12.38
CA SER A 34 53.57 -11.65 12.31
C SER A 34 53.26 -10.53 11.32
N ASN A 35 52.05 -10.53 10.75
CA ASN A 35 51.62 -9.47 9.84
C ASN A 35 51.37 -8.15 10.58
N TYR A 36 51.78 -7.07 9.95
CA TYR A 36 51.40 -5.69 10.24
C TYR A 36 50.23 -5.29 9.33
N VAL A 37 49.37 -4.42 9.83
CA VAL A 37 48.29 -3.80 9.06
C VAL A 37 48.71 -2.37 8.75
N ILE A 38 48.83 -2.02 7.47
CA ILE A 38 49.20 -0.68 7.04
C ILE A 38 47.99 -0.04 6.38
N THR A 39 47.62 1.14 6.85
CA THR A 39 46.51 1.93 6.31
C THR A 39 47.00 3.30 5.86
N GLY A 40 46.55 3.73 4.68
CA GLY A 40 46.85 5.04 4.11
C GLY A 40 45.57 5.78 3.75
N SER A 41 45.35 6.90 4.41
CA SER A 41 44.20 7.77 4.16
C SER A 41 44.44 8.68 2.96
N GLN A 42 43.37 8.99 2.24
CA GLN A 42 43.38 10.05 1.22
C GLN A 42 43.62 11.44 1.85
N SER A 43 43.49 11.61 3.16
CA SER A 43 43.90 12.83 3.87
C SER A 43 45.43 12.94 4.06
N GLY A 44 46.20 11.92 3.65
CA GLY A 44 47.65 11.91 3.78
C GLY A 44 48.18 11.27 5.07
N VAL A 45 47.33 10.64 5.88
CA VAL A 45 47.76 9.99 7.12
C VAL A 45 48.08 8.52 6.89
N LEU A 46 49.30 8.10 7.23
CA LEU A 46 49.75 6.71 7.21
C LEU A 46 49.84 6.17 8.63
N ARG A 47 49.21 5.00 8.85
CA ARG A 47 49.30 4.27 10.12
C ARG A 47 49.79 2.84 9.88
N ILE A 48 50.72 2.39 10.72
CA ILE A 48 51.19 1.01 10.75
C ILE A 48 50.80 0.43 12.10
N PHE A 49 49.92 -0.57 12.08
CA PHE A 49 49.46 -1.28 13.26
C PHE A 49 50.13 -2.65 13.36
N LYS A 50 50.44 -3.04 14.59
CA LYS A 50 50.80 -4.40 14.99
C LYS A 50 49.81 -4.84 16.07
N PRO A 51 48.63 -5.35 15.69
CA PRO A 51 47.62 -5.76 16.65
C PRO A 51 48.17 -6.85 17.58
N SER A 52 48.21 -6.58 18.88
CA SER A 52 48.58 -7.57 19.89
C SER A 52 47.38 -8.48 20.18
N CYS A 53 47.48 -9.75 19.81
CA CYS A 53 46.49 -10.77 20.15
C CYS A 53 46.93 -11.52 21.42
N GLU A 54 47.13 -10.81 22.52
CA GLU A 54 47.41 -11.47 23.81
C GLU A 54 46.10 -11.86 24.48
N ILE A 55 45.93 -13.16 24.70
CA ILE A 55 44.76 -13.72 25.38
C ILE A 55 45.09 -13.70 26.87
N VAL A 56 44.44 -12.80 27.63
CA VAL A 56 44.55 -12.75 29.09
C VAL A 56 43.15 -13.02 29.66
N ASP A 57 43.05 -14.03 30.54
CA ASP A 57 41.79 -14.39 31.23
C ASP A 57 40.56 -14.64 30.34
N ASN A 58 40.74 -15.33 29.19
CA ASN A 58 39.69 -15.66 28.20
C ASN A 58 39.01 -14.47 27.51
N ASP A 59 39.38 -13.23 27.84
CA ASP A 59 38.98 -12.04 27.10
C ASP A 59 40.12 -11.59 26.18
N ILE A 60 39.75 -11.17 24.97
CA ILE A 60 40.71 -10.61 24.01
C ILE A 60 40.80 -9.12 24.31
N ASN A 61 41.99 -8.64 24.65
CA ASN A 61 42.20 -7.21 24.83
C ASN A 61 41.86 -6.48 23.54
N GLY A 62 41.06 -5.41 23.67
CA GLY A 62 40.79 -4.49 22.57
C GLY A 62 42.03 -3.70 22.17
N PHE A 63 41.84 -2.61 21.42
CA PHE A 63 42.94 -1.77 20.96
C PHE A 63 43.81 -1.25 22.12
N LEU A 64 45.12 -1.48 22.02
CA LEU A 64 46.12 -0.91 22.91
C LEU A 64 46.91 0.18 22.18
N PRO A 65 47.25 1.31 22.84
CA PRO A 65 48.07 2.36 22.21
C PRO A 65 49.42 1.87 21.67
N THR A 66 49.96 0.79 22.25
CA THR A 66 51.19 0.12 21.80
C THR A 66 51.04 -0.60 20.46
N ASP A 67 49.81 -0.88 20.02
CA ASP A 67 49.54 -1.53 18.73
C ASP A 67 49.82 -0.57 17.56
N LEU A 68 49.75 0.75 17.79
CA LEU A 68 50.14 1.75 16.80
C LEU A 68 51.66 1.91 16.80
N VAL A 69 52.31 1.42 15.74
CA VAL A 69 53.77 1.38 15.62
C VAL A 69 54.32 2.66 15.03
N VAL A 70 53.63 3.19 14.02
CA VAL A 70 53.99 4.44 13.33
C VAL A 70 52.69 5.14 12.93
N GLU A 71 52.66 6.44 13.20
CA GLU A 71 51.72 7.38 12.59
C GLU A 71 52.53 8.50 11.95
N LYS A 72 52.30 8.75 10.66
CA LYS A 72 52.99 9.79 9.91
C LYS A 72 52.01 10.51 8.99
N VAL A 73 51.98 11.83 9.11
CA VAL A 73 51.16 12.71 8.29
C VAL A 73 51.98 13.20 7.11
N PHE A 74 51.43 13.09 5.91
CA PHE A 74 51.97 13.58 4.65
C PHE A 74 51.12 14.76 4.15
N ASP A 75 51.75 15.69 3.44
CA ASP A 75 51.05 16.85 2.85
C ASP A 75 50.17 16.49 1.64
N GLN A 76 50.31 15.27 1.12
CA GLN A 76 49.63 14.80 -0.09
C GLN A 76 48.80 13.54 0.19
N PRO A 77 47.69 13.34 -0.56
CA PRO A 77 46.84 12.15 -0.42
C PRO A 77 47.63 10.88 -0.73
N ILE A 78 47.38 9.81 0.03
CA ILE A 78 47.93 8.48 -0.25
C ILE A 78 46.93 7.72 -1.13
N LEU A 79 47.32 7.41 -2.37
CA LEU A 79 46.47 6.72 -3.34
C LEU A 79 46.52 5.19 -3.16
N GLN A 80 47.72 4.66 -2.90
CA GLN A 80 47.93 3.23 -2.73
C GLN A 80 49.20 2.97 -1.92
N ILE A 81 49.19 1.88 -1.16
CA ILE A 81 50.35 1.37 -0.44
C ILE A 81 50.71 -0.01 -0.98
N GLY A 82 52.01 -0.28 -1.07
CA GLY A 82 52.54 -1.59 -1.45
C GLY A 82 53.77 -1.93 -0.63
N CYS A 83 54.12 -3.21 -0.58
CA CYS A 83 55.33 -3.68 0.09
C CYS A 83 56.08 -4.66 -0.80
N GLY A 84 57.41 -4.55 -0.83
CA GLY A 84 58.27 -5.39 -1.66
C GLY A 84 59.75 -5.17 -1.34
N ARG A 85 60.62 -5.87 -2.07
CA ARG A 85 62.08 -5.72 -2.02
C ARG A 85 62.53 -4.68 -3.05
N LEU A 86 62.40 -3.42 -2.67
CA LEU A 86 62.46 -2.25 -3.55
C LEU A 86 63.81 -1.53 -3.54
N VAL A 87 64.80 -2.01 -2.79
CA VAL A 87 66.12 -1.37 -2.69
C VAL A 87 67.20 -2.28 -3.26
N SER A 88 68.10 -1.70 -4.07
CA SER A 88 69.22 -2.42 -4.67
C SER A 88 70.10 -3.08 -3.60
N GLY A 89 70.24 -4.41 -3.69
CA GLY A 89 71.11 -5.18 -2.79
C GLY A 89 70.55 -5.47 -1.39
N SER A 90 69.34 -5.04 -1.07
CA SER A 90 68.66 -5.36 0.20
C SER A 90 67.62 -6.47 0.02
N LEU A 91 67.52 -7.37 0.99
CA LEU A 91 66.47 -8.39 1.07
C LEU A 91 65.31 -8.00 2.00
N VAL A 92 65.45 -6.85 2.66
CA VAL A 92 64.46 -6.33 3.61
C VAL A 92 63.26 -5.80 2.82
N TYR A 93 62.04 -6.06 3.28
CA TYR A 93 60.83 -5.45 2.72
C TYR A 93 60.78 -3.96 3.05
N GLN A 94 60.54 -3.14 2.03
CA GLN A 94 60.24 -1.72 2.13
C GLN A 94 58.77 -1.46 1.82
N THR A 95 58.27 -0.34 2.31
CA THR A 95 56.92 0.17 2.04
C THR A 95 56.98 1.23 0.94
N ALA A 96 56.30 0.98 -0.17
CA ALA A 96 56.07 1.97 -1.22
C ALA A 96 54.76 2.71 -0.95
N ILE A 97 54.81 4.05 -1.05
CA ILE A 97 53.66 4.93 -0.91
C ILE A 97 53.51 5.68 -2.24
N LEU A 98 52.33 5.58 -2.84
CA LEU A 98 51.98 6.31 -4.04
C LEU A 98 51.15 7.54 -3.68
N ASN A 99 51.68 8.71 -4.00
CA ASN A 99 50.97 9.98 -4.02
C ASN A 99 50.64 10.36 -5.48
N PRO A 100 49.80 11.38 -5.73
CA PRO A 100 49.45 11.76 -7.10
C PRO A 100 50.65 12.09 -7.98
N ARG A 101 51.71 12.67 -7.41
CA ARG A 101 52.89 13.16 -8.14
C ARG A 101 54.23 12.60 -7.64
N TYR A 102 54.21 11.73 -6.65
CA TYR A 102 55.42 11.13 -6.08
C TYR A 102 55.20 9.66 -5.80
N LEU A 103 56.25 8.87 -6.02
CA LEU A 103 56.34 7.50 -5.52
C LEU A 103 57.50 7.47 -4.54
N SER A 104 57.18 7.23 -3.27
CA SER A 104 58.14 7.32 -2.16
C SER A 104 58.35 5.97 -1.51
N ILE A 105 59.61 5.63 -1.23
CA ILE A 105 59.97 4.34 -0.65
C ILE A 105 60.55 4.55 0.74
N TYR A 106 59.90 3.91 1.70
CA TYR A 106 60.20 4.02 3.11
C TYR A 106 60.68 2.69 3.68
N LEU A 107 61.52 2.79 4.71
CA LEU A 107 61.97 1.65 5.51
C LEU A 107 61.58 1.87 6.97
N LEU A 108 60.88 0.88 7.50
CA LEU A 108 60.61 0.77 8.92
C LEU A 108 61.82 0.15 9.62
N LYS A 109 62.49 0.91 10.49
CA LYS A 109 63.54 0.41 11.38
C LYS A 109 63.00 0.36 12.79
N ILE A 110 63.02 -0.82 13.39
CA ILE A 110 62.64 -1.05 14.78
C ILE A 110 63.94 -1.25 15.57
N LYS A 111 64.27 -0.35 16.50
CA LYS A 111 65.37 -0.52 17.44
C LYS A 111 64.80 -0.96 18.78
N GLU A 112 65.20 -2.15 19.23
CA GLU A 112 64.87 -2.65 20.57
C GLU A 112 65.77 -1.94 21.61
N SER A 113 65.16 -1.30 22.61
CA SER A 113 65.87 -0.77 23.78
C SER A 113 65.64 -1.69 24.98
N SER A 114 66.59 -1.75 25.91
CA SER A 114 66.61 -2.71 27.03
C SER A 114 65.60 -2.40 28.16
N VAL A 115 64.64 -1.50 27.96
CA VAL A 115 63.56 -1.19 28.90
C VAL A 115 62.23 -1.51 28.20
N GLU A 116 61.41 -2.35 28.83
CA GLU A 116 60.25 -3.09 28.26
C GLU A 116 59.13 -2.25 27.61
N HIS A 117 59.26 -0.92 27.51
CA HIS A 117 58.20 -0.04 27.00
C HIS A 117 58.63 1.03 25.98
N ILE A 118 59.87 1.04 25.48
CA ILE A 118 60.27 2.02 24.45
C ILE A 118 60.99 1.33 23.29
N THR A 119 60.24 0.78 22.35
CA THR A 119 60.76 0.47 21.01
C THR A 119 60.82 1.76 20.22
N GLN A 120 62.02 2.23 19.87
CA GLN A 120 62.15 3.38 18.97
C GLN A 120 61.95 2.88 17.54
N THR A 121 60.81 3.21 16.95
CA THR A 121 60.50 2.96 15.54
C THR A 121 60.81 4.22 14.72
N THR A 122 61.65 4.08 13.69
CA THR A 122 61.88 5.16 12.71
C THR A 122 61.34 4.75 11.35
N PHE A 123 60.64 5.66 10.70
CA PHE A 123 60.08 5.48 9.36
C PHE A 123 60.74 6.46 8.39
N GLU A 124 61.85 6.00 7.83
CA GLU A 124 62.80 6.81 7.05
C GLU A 124 62.54 6.66 5.55
N VAL A 125 62.58 7.77 4.81
CA VAL A 125 62.60 7.78 3.35
C VAL A 125 63.95 7.25 2.88
N ILE A 126 63.97 6.33 1.93
CA ILE A 126 65.21 5.90 1.26
C ILE A 126 65.41 6.73 -0.01
N TYR A 127 64.40 6.77 -0.88
CA TYR A 127 64.40 7.55 -2.11
C TYR A 127 62.97 7.82 -2.59
N ASP A 128 62.83 8.86 -3.42
CA ASP A 128 61.57 9.29 -4.01
C ASP A 128 61.72 9.46 -5.53
N HIS A 129 60.68 9.06 -6.26
CA HIS A 129 60.53 9.29 -7.69
C HIS A 129 59.50 10.39 -7.94
N HIS A 130 59.90 11.44 -8.66
CA HIS A 130 58.97 12.48 -9.09
C HIS A 130 58.20 12.04 -10.34
N LEU A 131 56.87 12.04 -10.27
CA LEU A 131 55.99 11.63 -11.35
C LEU A 131 55.54 12.83 -12.19
N GLN A 132 55.80 12.79 -13.50
CA GLN A 132 55.41 13.87 -14.41
C GLN A 132 53.90 13.91 -14.70
N ARG A 133 53.18 12.84 -14.38
CA ARG A 133 51.74 12.67 -14.61
C ARG A 133 51.06 12.24 -13.30
N SER A 134 49.75 12.43 -13.23
CA SER A 134 48.97 12.02 -12.05
C SER A 134 48.77 10.51 -12.05
N ALA A 135 49.27 9.83 -11.02
CA ALA A 135 49.15 8.38 -10.88
C ALA A 135 47.73 7.95 -10.48
N ALA A 136 47.36 6.72 -10.85
CA ALA A 136 46.09 6.09 -10.51
C ALA A 136 46.31 4.96 -9.49
N ASN A 137 47.14 3.99 -9.85
CA ASN A 137 47.50 2.84 -9.03
C ASN A 137 48.88 2.32 -9.45
N PHE A 138 49.39 1.30 -8.77
CA PHE A 138 50.62 0.60 -9.14
C PHE A 138 50.57 -0.88 -8.78
N THR A 139 51.44 -1.67 -9.39
CA THR A 139 51.69 -3.06 -9.03
C THR A 139 53.18 -3.27 -8.73
N ILE A 140 53.46 -4.17 -7.80
CA ILE A 140 54.82 -4.61 -7.45
C ILE A 140 55.01 -6.03 -7.96
N GLY A 141 56.19 -6.35 -8.50
CA GLY A 141 56.52 -7.72 -8.87
C GLY A 141 57.95 -7.89 -9.38
N GLN A 142 58.32 -9.15 -9.61
CA GLN A 142 59.64 -9.55 -10.09
C GLN A 142 59.70 -9.54 -11.62
N PHE A 143 59.53 -8.35 -12.21
CA PHE A 143 59.40 -8.21 -13.67
C PHE A 143 60.64 -8.74 -14.39
N GLY A 144 60.46 -9.44 -15.51
CA GLY A 144 61.56 -10.06 -16.24
C GLY A 144 62.17 -11.30 -15.56
N GLY A 145 61.55 -11.81 -14.49
CA GLY A 145 62.02 -12.99 -13.76
C GLY A 145 63.21 -12.71 -12.84
N SER A 146 63.39 -11.47 -12.38
CA SER A 146 64.46 -11.09 -11.47
C SER A 146 64.35 -11.80 -10.12
N GLN A 147 65.44 -12.44 -9.67
CA GLN A 147 65.41 -13.13 -8.38
C GLN A 147 65.71 -12.15 -7.24
N ASN A 148 64.87 -12.18 -6.22
CA ASN A 148 65.00 -11.42 -4.97
C ASN A 148 64.95 -9.89 -5.11
N ARG A 149 64.48 -9.36 -6.23
CA ARG A 149 64.27 -7.92 -6.43
C ARG A 149 62.86 -7.70 -6.93
N ASP A 150 62.16 -6.76 -6.33
CA ASP A 150 60.84 -6.37 -6.78
C ASP A 150 60.92 -4.99 -7.43
N PHE A 151 60.20 -4.82 -8.52
CA PHE A 151 60.11 -3.60 -9.33
C PHE A 151 58.68 -3.06 -9.27
N ILE A 152 58.52 -1.79 -9.63
CA ILE A 152 57.24 -1.08 -9.54
C ILE A 152 56.79 -0.66 -10.92
N CYS A 153 55.54 -0.97 -11.27
CA CYS A 153 54.88 -0.43 -12.45
C CYS A 153 53.75 0.49 -11.99
N VAL A 154 53.85 1.78 -12.34
CA VAL A 154 52.85 2.79 -12.02
C VAL A 154 51.94 3.01 -13.23
N GLN A 155 50.63 2.93 -13.01
CA GLN A 155 49.62 3.30 -13.99
C GLN A 155 49.16 4.74 -13.77
N PHE A 156 49.19 5.53 -14.82
CA PHE A 156 48.70 6.92 -14.81
C PHE A 156 47.24 7.01 -15.28
N LEU A 157 46.58 8.12 -14.92
CA LEU A 157 45.19 8.38 -15.28
C LEU A 157 44.92 8.46 -16.80
N ASP A 158 45.95 8.66 -17.61
CA ASP A 158 45.88 8.76 -19.07
C ASP A 158 46.24 7.46 -19.81
N GLY A 159 46.47 6.36 -19.07
CA GLY A 159 46.75 5.05 -19.62
C GLY A 159 48.22 4.78 -19.96
N MET A 160 49.13 5.66 -19.52
CA MET A 160 50.56 5.41 -19.55
C MET A 160 50.97 4.50 -18.38
N LEU A 161 51.87 3.55 -18.65
CA LEU A 161 52.57 2.74 -17.67
C LEU A 161 54.03 3.16 -17.60
N SER A 162 54.55 3.43 -16.40
CA SER A 162 55.99 3.62 -16.17
C SER A 162 56.56 2.51 -15.29
N PHE A 163 57.74 2.03 -15.67
CA PHE A 163 58.43 0.93 -15.01
C PHE A 163 59.66 1.43 -14.28
N TYR A 164 59.71 1.20 -12.97
CA TYR A 164 60.81 1.57 -12.09
C TYR A 164 61.53 0.33 -11.59
N GLU A 165 62.78 0.17 -12.01
CA GLU A 165 63.72 -0.77 -11.44
C GLU A 165 64.38 -0.13 -10.22
N GLN A 166 63.70 -0.24 -9.08
CA GLN A 166 64.15 0.30 -7.79
C GLN A 166 64.44 1.81 -7.90
N GLU A 167 65.70 2.23 -7.77
CA GLU A 167 66.09 3.64 -7.80
C GLU A 167 66.03 4.28 -9.20
N ASN A 168 65.83 3.51 -10.27
CA ASN A 168 65.89 4.01 -11.66
C ASN A 168 64.56 3.80 -12.41
N LEU A 169 64.18 4.79 -13.23
CA LEU A 169 63.14 4.63 -14.24
C LEU A 169 63.72 3.90 -15.46
N THR A 170 63.12 2.77 -15.86
CA THR A 170 63.59 1.97 -17.00
C THR A 170 62.98 2.45 -18.31
N PHE A 171 61.64 2.43 -18.42
CA PHE A 171 60.92 2.82 -19.64
C PHE A 171 59.47 3.17 -19.33
N SER A 172 58.77 3.69 -20.34
CA SER A 172 57.33 3.94 -20.26
C SER A 172 56.61 3.64 -21.58
N CYS A 173 55.37 3.17 -21.49
CA CYS A 173 54.57 2.78 -22.66
C CYS A 173 53.08 3.10 -22.46
N PHE A 174 52.31 3.23 -23.54
CA PHE A 174 50.87 3.49 -23.48
C PHE A 174 50.04 2.23 -23.77
N LEU A 175 48.98 2.06 -23.00
CA LEU A 175 48.00 1.00 -23.21
C LEU A 175 47.12 1.30 -24.44
N SER A 176 46.77 0.24 -25.19
CA SER A 176 45.74 0.33 -26.24
C SER A 176 44.33 0.36 -25.66
N ASP A 177 43.39 1.04 -26.33
CA ASP A 177 41.97 1.09 -25.98
C ASP A 177 41.70 1.48 -24.50
N PHE A 178 42.43 2.49 -24.03
CA PHE A 178 42.29 3.03 -22.68
C PHE A 178 41.24 4.14 -22.62
N LEU A 179 40.39 4.11 -21.59
CA LEU A 179 39.41 5.16 -21.29
C LEU A 179 39.49 5.59 -19.83
N LEU A 180 39.48 4.61 -18.91
CA LEU A 180 39.60 4.79 -17.48
C LEU A 180 40.65 3.80 -16.91
N PRO A 181 41.38 4.18 -15.85
CA PRO A 181 42.26 3.26 -15.16
C PRO A 181 41.43 2.15 -14.50
N SER A 182 41.92 0.92 -14.61
CA SER A 182 41.32 -0.25 -13.98
C SER A 182 42.36 -0.92 -13.08
N PRO A 183 41.95 -1.77 -12.12
CA PRO A 183 42.90 -2.50 -11.29
C PRO A 183 43.93 -3.24 -12.15
N MET A 184 45.18 -3.20 -11.73
CA MET A 184 46.29 -3.83 -12.44
C MET A 184 47.02 -4.79 -11.52
N THR A 185 47.32 -5.99 -12.02
CA THR A 185 48.09 -7.01 -11.29
C THR A 185 49.15 -7.63 -12.18
N TYR A 186 50.20 -8.14 -11.54
CA TYR A 186 51.31 -8.83 -12.20
C TYR A 186 51.26 -10.33 -11.90
N VAL A 187 51.40 -11.16 -12.94
CA VAL A 187 51.50 -12.61 -12.83
C VAL A 187 52.96 -13.03 -13.06
N LYS A 188 53.61 -13.53 -12.02
CA LYS A 188 55.04 -13.87 -12.03
C LYS A 188 55.39 -14.97 -13.03
N LYS A 189 54.58 -16.03 -13.09
CA LYS A 189 54.86 -17.22 -13.91
C LYS A 189 54.86 -16.93 -15.42
N THR A 190 53.94 -16.10 -15.88
CA THR A 190 53.82 -15.71 -17.31
C THR A 190 54.53 -14.40 -17.62
N ASP A 191 55.12 -13.75 -16.61
CA ASP A 191 55.73 -12.43 -16.70
C ASP A 191 54.84 -11.42 -17.45
N SER A 192 53.58 -11.34 -17.00
CA SER A 192 52.51 -10.61 -17.67
C SER A 192 51.73 -9.70 -16.73
N PHE A 193 51.34 -8.55 -17.25
CA PHE A 193 50.50 -7.54 -16.59
C PHE A 193 49.07 -7.71 -17.05
N ILE A 194 48.15 -7.77 -16.09
CA ILE A 194 46.73 -7.97 -16.34
C ILE A 194 45.99 -6.74 -15.87
N THR A 195 45.18 -6.18 -16.77
CA THR A 195 44.38 -4.98 -16.53
C THR A 195 43.12 -5.01 -17.41
N GLY A 196 42.12 -4.20 -17.10
CA GLY A 196 40.92 -4.01 -17.93
C GLY A 196 41.10 -2.87 -18.95
N ASN A 197 40.57 -3.06 -20.16
CA ASN A 197 40.49 -2.02 -21.18
C ASN A 197 39.12 -1.30 -21.19
N GLY A 198 38.98 -0.26 -22.01
CA GLY A 198 37.74 0.52 -22.13
C GLY A 198 36.55 -0.23 -22.76
N ASN A 199 36.78 -1.40 -23.35
CA ASN A 199 35.74 -2.24 -23.97
C ASN A 199 35.20 -3.33 -23.00
N TRP A 200 35.41 -3.16 -21.69
CA TRP A 200 35.04 -4.15 -20.65
C TRP A 200 35.66 -5.52 -20.88
N ALA A 201 36.86 -5.55 -21.46
CA ALA A 201 37.65 -6.76 -21.63
C ALA A 201 38.89 -6.71 -20.74
N ILE A 202 39.21 -7.85 -20.13
CA ILE A 202 40.47 -8.04 -19.44
C ILE A 202 41.55 -8.45 -20.44
N VAL A 203 42.70 -7.80 -20.33
CA VAL A 203 43.81 -7.90 -21.27
C VAL A 203 45.10 -8.22 -20.53
N SER A 204 45.91 -9.08 -21.15
CA SER A 204 47.21 -9.49 -20.63
C SER A 204 48.33 -8.99 -21.53
N TYR A 205 49.28 -8.25 -20.98
CA TYR A 205 50.46 -7.74 -21.68
C TYR A 205 51.72 -8.38 -21.11
N LYS A 206 52.55 -8.99 -21.95
CA LYS A 206 53.86 -9.50 -21.51
C LYS A 206 54.83 -8.36 -21.25
N TYR A 207 55.66 -8.51 -20.22
CA TYR A 207 56.68 -7.52 -19.87
C TYR A 207 57.62 -7.21 -21.04
N ASN A 208 58.12 -8.25 -21.74
CA ASN A 208 58.99 -8.05 -22.91
C ASN A 208 58.33 -7.20 -24.00
N THR A 209 57.06 -7.47 -24.33
CA THR A 209 56.31 -6.71 -25.35
C THR A 209 56.11 -5.25 -24.92
N LEU A 210 55.88 -5.00 -23.63
CA LEU A 210 55.78 -3.65 -23.08
C LEU A 210 57.13 -2.92 -23.17
N SER A 211 58.23 -3.61 -22.83
CA SER A 211 59.58 -3.05 -22.90
C SER A 211 60.02 -2.72 -24.33
N GLU A 212 59.64 -3.53 -25.32
CA GLU A 212 59.91 -3.29 -26.74
C GLU A 212 59.12 -2.10 -27.30
N SER A 213 57.91 -1.87 -26.77
CA SER A 213 57.06 -0.73 -27.12
C SER A 213 57.42 0.56 -26.37
N GLY A 214 58.24 0.43 -25.33
CA GLY A 214 58.51 1.49 -24.37
C GLY A 214 59.70 2.36 -24.74
N ASP A 215 59.57 3.66 -24.54
CA ASP A 215 60.66 4.62 -24.71
C ASP A 215 61.24 5.03 -23.35
N GLN A 216 62.57 5.20 -23.29
CA GLN A 216 63.28 5.68 -22.10
C GLN A 216 63.20 7.20 -21.91
N LYS A 217 62.84 7.95 -22.95
CA LYS A 217 62.66 9.41 -22.90
C LYS A 217 61.18 9.73 -22.88
N ASP A 218 60.75 10.50 -21.88
CA ASP A 218 59.40 11.06 -21.76
C ASP A 218 59.07 11.98 -22.95
N VAL A 219 58.63 11.42 -24.08
CA VAL A 219 58.28 12.24 -25.25
C VAL A 219 56.81 12.66 -25.16
N LYS A 220 56.62 13.97 -25.27
CA LYS A 220 55.36 14.72 -25.43
C LYS A 220 54.50 14.33 -26.65
N SER A 221 54.73 13.17 -27.27
CA SER A 221 54.01 12.72 -28.46
C SER A 221 53.12 11.53 -28.11
N ASN A 222 51.80 11.70 -28.30
CA ASN A 222 50.80 10.63 -28.30
C ASN A 222 50.97 9.63 -29.49
N LEU A 223 52.15 9.56 -30.11
CA LEU A 223 52.52 8.68 -31.23
C LEU A 223 53.48 7.55 -30.80
N SER A 224 53.46 7.16 -29.52
CA SER A 224 54.16 5.96 -29.07
C SER A 224 53.49 4.70 -29.65
N ASN A 225 54.31 3.68 -29.94
CA ASN A 225 53.81 2.37 -30.35
C ASN A 225 52.94 1.80 -29.23
N LYS A 226 51.65 1.61 -29.51
CA LYS A 226 50.71 1.04 -28.52
C LYS A 226 51.07 -0.42 -28.25
N ALA A 227 51.11 -0.80 -26.98
CA ALA A 227 51.36 -2.18 -26.59
C ALA A 227 50.24 -3.10 -27.11
N ILE A 228 50.60 -4.23 -27.69
CA ILE A 228 49.65 -5.23 -28.21
C ILE A 228 49.42 -6.28 -27.11
N PRO A 229 48.16 -6.57 -26.74
CA PRO A 229 47.86 -7.60 -25.75
C PRO A 229 48.12 -9.01 -26.31
N VAL A 230 48.56 -9.91 -25.44
CA VAL A 230 48.80 -11.34 -25.75
C VAL A 230 47.49 -12.09 -25.90
N TRP A 231 46.53 -11.80 -25.03
CA TRP A 231 45.18 -12.31 -25.10
C TRP A 231 44.22 -11.28 -24.50
N THR A 232 42.97 -11.36 -24.93
CA THR A 232 41.88 -10.52 -24.46
C THR A 232 40.66 -11.41 -24.14
N TYR A 233 39.95 -11.10 -23.07
CA TYR A 233 38.72 -11.80 -22.68
C TYR A 233 37.64 -10.77 -22.33
N ASN A 234 36.51 -10.81 -23.03
CA ASN A 234 35.42 -9.86 -22.81
C ASN A 234 34.58 -10.29 -21.58
N LEU A 235 34.54 -9.45 -20.54
CA LEU A 235 33.74 -9.67 -19.34
C LEU A 235 32.33 -9.12 -19.49
N GLY A 236 32.15 -8.06 -20.29
CA GLY A 236 30.86 -7.39 -20.50
C GLY A 236 30.42 -6.51 -19.32
N GLU A 237 31.30 -6.26 -18.35
CA GLU A 237 31.09 -5.38 -17.20
C GLU A 237 32.41 -4.75 -16.72
N SER A 238 32.32 -3.75 -15.83
CA SER A 238 33.50 -3.12 -15.22
C SER A 238 34.15 -4.03 -14.16
N ILE A 239 35.43 -3.80 -13.89
CA ILE A 239 36.22 -4.58 -12.93
C ILE A 239 36.43 -3.73 -11.67
N ILE A 240 36.05 -4.29 -10.51
CA ILE A 240 36.25 -3.66 -9.21
C ILE A 240 37.67 -3.93 -8.69
N ASP A 241 38.07 -5.20 -8.64
CA ASP A 241 39.39 -5.62 -8.15
C ASP A 241 39.84 -6.93 -8.84
N ILE A 242 41.17 -7.14 -8.90
CA ILE A 242 41.81 -8.31 -9.50
C ILE A 242 42.79 -8.91 -8.48
N ARG A 243 42.74 -10.22 -8.30
CA ARG A 243 43.65 -10.97 -7.43
C ARG A 243 44.24 -12.16 -8.16
N VAL A 244 45.56 -12.32 -8.04
CA VAL A 244 46.28 -13.48 -8.57
C VAL A 244 46.54 -14.44 -7.43
N VAL A 245 46.16 -15.70 -7.62
CA VAL A 245 46.40 -16.78 -6.68
C VAL A 245 47.36 -17.77 -7.34
N GLU A 246 48.52 -17.97 -6.72
CA GLU A 246 49.52 -18.94 -7.18
C GLU A 246 49.32 -20.27 -6.45
N ASP A 247 49.17 -21.36 -7.20
CA ASP A 247 49.15 -22.73 -6.66
C ASP A 247 50.53 -23.36 -6.83
N ASP A 248 51.30 -23.39 -5.74
CA ASP A 248 52.65 -23.97 -5.71
C ASP A 248 52.67 -25.48 -6.00
N VAL A 249 51.57 -26.20 -5.70
CA VAL A 249 51.49 -27.66 -5.83
C VAL A 249 51.35 -28.05 -7.30
N ASN A 250 50.34 -27.49 -7.96
CA ASN A 250 50.06 -27.77 -9.37
C ASN A 250 50.84 -26.87 -10.33
N LYS A 251 51.58 -25.89 -9.79
CA LYS A 251 52.31 -24.86 -10.54
C LYS A 251 51.39 -24.14 -11.53
N LEU A 252 50.17 -23.81 -11.12
CA LEU A 252 49.19 -23.08 -11.94
C LEU A 252 48.87 -21.75 -11.25
N ASN A 253 48.68 -20.70 -12.04
CA ASN A 253 48.21 -19.42 -11.51
C ASN A 253 46.78 -19.18 -11.99
N TYR A 254 45.99 -18.61 -11.09
CA TYR A 254 44.57 -18.33 -11.28
C TYR A 254 44.34 -16.85 -11.08
N ILE A 255 43.67 -16.23 -12.05
CA ILE A 255 43.34 -14.81 -12.05
C ILE A 255 41.89 -14.68 -11.65
N MET A 256 41.68 -14.22 -10.44
CA MET A 256 40.37 -13.99 -9.86
C MET A 256 39.97 -12.54 -10.09
N ILE A 257 38.77 -12.32 -10.63
CA ILE A 257 38.31 -11.00 -11.04
C ILE A 257 36.94 -10.79 -10.44
N LEU A 258 36.78 -9.69 -9.72
CA LEU A 258 35.50 -9.24 -9.22
C LEU A 258 34.97 -8.14 -10.14
N GLY A 259 33.88 -8.44 -10.85
CA GLY A 259 33.10 -7.43 -11.57
C GLY A 259 31.95 -6.90 -10.70
N GLU A 260 31.16 -5.99 -11.26
CA GLU A 260 29.98 -5.43 -10.59
C GLU A 260 28.88 -6.47 -10.29
N LYS A 261 28.78 -7.54 -11.10
CA LYS A 261 27.74 -8.56 -10.95
C LYS A 261 28.26 -9.98 -10.96
N ASN A 262 29.48 -10.22 -11.41
CA ASN A 262 30.01 -11.58 -11.51
C ASN A 262 31.43 -11.70 -10.93
N LEU A 263 31.71 -12.88 -10.40
CA LEU A 263 33.04 -13.32 -10.00
C LEU A 263 33.59 -14.27 -11.08
N TYR A 264 34.74 -13.96 -11.63
CA TYR A 264 35.41 -14.79 -12.64
C TYR A 264 36.69 -15.40 -12.08
N CYS A 265 37.01 -16.59 -12.57
CA CYS A 265 38.30 -17.23 -12.42
C CYS A 265 38.82 -17.57 -13.81
N LEU A 266 39.92 -16.92 -14.23
CA LEU A 266 40.62 -17.22 -15.47
C LEU A 266 41.93 -17.98 -15.18
N PHE A 267 42.34 -18.83 -16.11
CA PHE A 267 43.70 -19.32 -16.17
C PHE A 267 44.64 -18.27 -16.76
N ASP A 268 45.95 -18.44 -16.53
CA ASP A 268 47.03 -17.67 -17.16
C ASP A 268 46.92 -17.50 -18.70
N SER A 269 46.28 -18.46 -19.36
CA SER A 269 46.07 -18.46 -20.80
C SER A 269 44.88 -17.60 -21.26
N GLY A 270 44.17 -16.93 -20.35
CA GLY A 270 42.94 -16.18 -20.64
C GLY A 270 41.71 -17.06 -20.86
N ARG A 271 41.78 -18.36 -20.50
CA ARG A 271 40.62 -19.27 -20.58
C ARG A 271 39.83 -19.19 -19.28
N LEU A 272 38.49 -19.18 -19.39
CA LEU A 272 37.61 -19.23 -18.24
C LEU A 272 37.68 -20.59 -17.55
N ASN A 273 37.99 -20.60 -16.25
CA ASN A 273 37.87 -21.77 -15.39
C ASN A 273 36.44 -21.90 -14.87
N PHE A 274 35.94 -20.87 -14.18
CA PHE A 274 34.56 -20.77 -13.76
C PHE A 274 34.12 -19.32 -13.65
N MET A 275 32.81 -19.11 -13.64
CA MET A 275 32.14 -17.84 -13.43
C MET A 275 30.98 -18.05 -12.46
N LYS A 276 30.80 -17.13 -11.53
CA LYS A 276 29.65 -17.08 -10.62
C LYS A 276 28.96 -15.74 -10.77
N LYS A 277 27.69 -15.78 -11.18
CA LYS A 277 26.80 -14.62 -11.11
C LYS A 277 26.40 -14.37 -9.66
N LEU A 278 26.59 -13.15 -9.20
CA LEU A 278 26.21 -12.66 -7.88
C LEU A 278 24.85 -11.97 -8.01
N GLU A 279 23.92 -12.30 -7.10
CA GLU A 279 22.58 -11.69 -7.06
C GLU A 279 22.55 -10.40 -6.21
N TYR A 280 23.73 -9.90 -5.85
CA TYR A 280 23.96 -8.71 -5.04
C TYR A 280 25.16 -7.94 -5.61
N SER A 281 25.25 -6.65 -5.30
CA SER A 281 26.40 -5.80 -5.63
C SER A 281 27.56 -6.14 -4.68
N PRO A 282 28.71 -6.64 -5.18
CA PRO A 282 29.89 -6.82 -4.37
C PRO A 282 30.67 -5.50 -4.22
N VAL A 283 31.31 -5.31 -3.07
CA VAL A 283 32.12 -4.10 -2.80
C VAL A 283 33.61 -4.43 -2.86
N CYS A 284 34.04 -5.44 -2.11
CA CYS A 284 35.43 -5.89 -2.10
C CYS A 284 35.49 -7.41 -1.95
N PHE A 285 36.63 -7.98 -2.32
CA PHE A 285 36.88 -9.41 -2.15
C PHE A 285 38.34 -9.74 -1.86
N GLU A 286 38.54 -10.88 -1.23
CA GLU A 286 39.86 -11.49 -1.02
C GLU A 286 39.77 -12.97 -1.37
N VAL A 287 40.81 -13.52 -2.00
CA VAL A 287 40.84 -14.93 -2.39
C VAL A 287 42.07 -15.61 -1.82
N TYR A 288 41.90 -16.83 -1.35
CA TYR A 288 43.00 -17.66 -0.90
C TYR A 288 42.77 -19.12 -1.27
N LEU A 289 43.86 -19.88 -1.31
CA LEU A 289 43.86 -21.31 -1.59
C LEU A 289 44.08 -22.10 -0.29
N ILE A 290 43.21 -23.09 -0.02
CA ILE A 290 43.42 -24.09 1.05
C ILE A 290 43.13 -25.46 0.45
N ASN A 291 44.08 -26.40 0.56
CA ASN A 291 43.93 -27.80 0.13
C ASN A 291 43.37 -27.92 -1.30
N GLU A 292 43.97 -27.22 -2.28
CA GLU A 292 43.56 -27.16 -3.70
C GLU A 292 42.16 -26.58 -3.97
N LYS A 293 41.52 -25.97 -2.97
CA LYS A 293 40.20 -25.34 -3.09
C LYS A 293 40.30 -23.83 -2.96
N PHE A 294 39.72 -23.13 -3.93
CA PHE A 294 39.62 -21.67 -3.92
C PHE A 294 38.53 -21.23 -2.96
N PHE A 295 38.91 -20.41 -1.99
CA PHE A 295 37.97 -19.71 -1.12
C PHE A 295 37.96 -18.24 -1.47
N SER A 296 36.80 -17.75 -1.91
CA SER A 296 36.56 -16.33 -2.21
C SER A 296 35.70 -15.72 -1.12
N LEU A 297 36.24 -14.72 -0.44
CA LEU A 297 35.54 -13.89 0.52
C LEU A 297 34.99 -12.68 -0.22
N VAL A 298 33.68 -12.58 -0.39
CA VAL A 298 33.03 -11.47 -1.09
C VAL A 298 32.16 -10.71 -0.12
N VAL A 299 32.35 -9.41 -0.03
CA VAL A 299 31.49 -8.51 0.76
C VAL A 299 30.40 -7.95 -0.14
N SER A 300 29.15 -8.10 0.28
CA SER A 300 28.00 -7.46 -0.38
C SER A 300 27.78 -6.05 0.16
N GLU A 301 27.19 -5.18 -0.66
CA GLU A 301 26.68 -3.86 -0.24
C GLU A 301 25.71 -3.93 0.96
N THR A 302 24.96 -5.04 1.11
CA THR A 302 24.07 -5.29 2.25
C THR A 302 24.80 -5.76 3.52
N THR A 303 26.07 -5.39 3.71
CA THR A 303 26.90 -5.70 4.89
C THR A 303 27.00 -7.19 5.27
N ASN A 304 26.94 -8.08 4.29
CA ASN A 304 27.17 -9.51 4.49
C ASN A 304 28.50 -9.93 3.87
N LEU A 305 29.26 -10.74 4.61
CA LEU A 305 30.42 -11.47 4.12
C LEU A 305 29.97 -12.86 3.64
N LEU A 306 30.31 -13.18 2.40
CA LEU A 306 29.95 -14.45 1.75
C LEU A 306 31.23 -15.20 1.40
N VAL A 307 31.37 -16.41 1.93
CA VAL A 307 32.53 -17.29 1.71
C VAL A 307 32.15 -18.35 0.70
N TYR A 308 32.71 -18.28 -0.50
CA TYR A 308 32.51 -19.26 -1.56
C TYR A 308 33.68 -20.23 -1.63
N GLU A 309 33.38 -21.53 -1.66
CA GLU A 309 34.30 -22.54 -2.19
C GLU A 309 34.01 -22.69 -3.69
N THR A 310 34.89 -22.14 -4.53
CA THR A 310 34.69 -21.99 -5.98
C THR A 310 33.39 -21.24 -6.31
N THR A 311 32.31 -21.93 -6.65
CA THR A 311 30.99 -21.37 -6.94
C THR A 311 29.94 -21.64 -5.85
N THR A 312 30.29 -22.47 -4.86
CA THR A 312 29.38 -22.92 -3.79
C THR A 312 29.51 -22.04 -2.55
N LEU A 313 28.40 -21.50 -2.05
CA LEU A 313 28.42 -20.72 -0.81
C LEU A 313 28.60 -21.68 0.38
N LYS A 314 29.64 -21.47 1.18
CA LYS A 314 29.95 -22.28 2.37
C LYS A 314 29.59 -21.59 3.67
N TRP A 315 29.74 -20.27 3.72
CA TRP A 315 29.47 -19.50 4.90
C TRP A 315 28.93 -18.12 4.54
N SER A 316 28.02 -17.61 5.37
CA SER A 316 27.56 -16.23 5.30
C SER A 316 27.59 -15.65 6.71
N ALA A 317 28.19 -14.48 6.87
CA ALA A 317 28.26 -13.78 8.14
C ALA A 317 27.84 -12.33 7.96
N LYS A 318 26.96 -11.85 8.84
CA LYS A 318 26.62 -10.43 8.91
C LYS A 318 27.78 -9.65 9.53
N LEU A 319 28.20 -8.59 8.85
CA LEU A 319 29.19 -7.62 9.30
C LEU A 319 28.50 -6.51 10.11
N GLN A 320 29.27 -5.83 10.96
CA GLN A 320 28.76 -4.70 11.74
C GLN A 320 28.65 -3.40 10.94
N PHE A 321 29.50 -3.26 9.92
CA PHE A 321 29.56 -2.10 9.02
C PHE A 321 29.88 -2.56 7.59
N LEU A 322 29.90 -1.63 6.63
CA LEU A 322 30.26 -1.89 5.24
C LEU A 322 31.77 -1.64 5.00
N PRO A 323 32.60 -2.68 4.79
CA PRO A 323 34.01 -2.48 4.48
C PRO A 323 34.26 -2.23 2.99
N ILE A 324 35.17 -1.30 2.70
CA ILE A 324 35.67 -1.00 1.36
C ILE A 324 36.85 -1.89 0.98
N SER A 325 37.60 -2.41 1.97
CA SER A 325 38.73 -3.31 1.76
C SER A 325 38.70 -4.45 2.77
N ILE A 326 39.03 -5.65 2.31
CA ILE A 326 39.12 -6.87 3.11
C ILE A 326 40.49 -7.53 2.87
N ARG A 327 41.16 -7.93 3.96
CA ARG A 327 42.41 -8.68 3.90
C ARG A 327 42.41 -9.84 4.87
N ARG A 328 43.16 -10.89 4.51
CA ARG A 328 43.44 -12.01 5.41
C ARG A 328 44.81 -11.83 6.04
N ALA A 329 44.85 -11.73 7.37
CA ALA A 329 46.09 -11.55 8.12
C ALA A 329 46.45 -12.78 8.98
N PHE A 330 47.74 -12.86 9.31
CA PHE A 330 48.29 -13.82 10.26
C PHE A 330 48.91 -13.03 11.41
N PHE A 331 48.25 -13.02 12.57
CA PHE A 331 48.77 -12.42 13.79
C PHE A 331 49.42 -13.50 14.67
N LYS A 332 50.20 -13.08 15.67
CA LYS A 332 50.87 -14.01 16.59
C LYS A 332 49.81 -14.92 17.22
N ASN A 333 49.98 -16.22 17.08
CA ASN A 333 49.08 -17.30 17.54
C ASN A 333 47.73 -17.45 16.82
N VAL A 334 47.29 -16.52 15.96
CA VAL A 334 45.99 -16.60 15.25
C VAL A 334 46.18 -16.50 13.74
N LYS A 335 45.85 -17.58 13.03
CA LYS A 335 45.93 -17.66 11.56
C LYS A 335 44.58 -17.41 10.91
N GLY A 336 44.57 -16.61 9.84
CA GLY A 336 43.39 -16.39 9.01
C GLY A 336 42.39 -15.40 9.62
N VAL A 337 42.91 -14.37 10.30
CA VAL A 337 42.11 -13.24 10.76
C VAL A 337 41.62 -12.44 9.56
N LEU A 338 40.36 -11.99 9.62
CA LEU A 338 39.80 -11.09 8.63
C LEU A 338 39.97 -9.66 9.11
N VAL A 339 40.62 -8.84 8.30
CA VAL A 339 40.81 -7.41 8.55
C VAL A 339 39.91 -6.65 7.60
N PHE A 340 39.08 -5.77 8.15
CA PHE A 340 38.11 -4.96 7.45
C PHE A 340 38.43 -3.48 7.65
N LEU A 341 38.40 -2.71 6.56
CA LEU A 341 38.53 -1.26 6.61
C LEU A 341 37.26 -0.62 6.03
N SER A 342 36.65 0.33 6.74
CA SER A 342 35.55 1.16 6.21
C SER A 342 36.08 2.40 5.49
N GLU A 343 35.21 3.01 4.68
CA GLU A 343 35.47 4.31 4.05
C GLU A 343 35.74 5.42 5.08
N GLU A 344 35.08 5.35 6.24
CA GLU A 344 35.19 6.31 7.35
C GLU A 344 36.38 6.05 8.30
N GLY A 345 37.23 5.06 8.01
CA GLY A 345 38.41 4.76 8.84
C GLY A 345 38.17 3.84 10.05
N ARG A 346 37.07 3.09 10.05
CA ARG A 346 36.89 1.97 10.99
C ARG A 346 37.72 0.79 10.53
N LEU A 347 38.70 0.40 11.32
CA LEU A 347 39.54 -0.78 11.08
C LEU A 347 39.20 -1.86 12.11
N GLU A 348 38.70 -3.01 11.65
CA GLU A 348 38.26 -4.12 12.51
C GLU A 348 39.00 -5.41 12.13
N CYS A 349 39.54 -6.10 13.14
CA CYS A 349 40.03 -7.46 13.02
C CYS A 349 39.01 -8.41 13.66
N SER A 350 38.52 -9.35 12.87
CA SER A 350 37.41 -10.22 13.25
C SER A 350 37.64 -11.67 12.87
N TYR A 351 36.93 -12.55 13.56
CA TYR A 351 36.78 -13.97 13.21
C TYR A 351 35.31 -14.33 12.97
N LEU A 352 35.06 -15.50 12.39
CA LEU A 352 33.71 -15.98 12.10
C LEU A 352 33.09 -16.62 13.35
N GLY A 353 31.93 -16.14 13.78
CA GLY A 353 31.21 -16.72 14.90
C GLY A 353 30.52 -18.03 14.53
N THR A 354 30.85 -19.12 15.22
CA THR A 354 30.42 -20.49 14.91
C THR A 354 29.42 -21.07 15.91
N GLU A 355 29.13 -20.38 17.02
CA GLU A 355 28.29 -20.95 18.08
C GLU A 355 26.80 -20.75 17.78
N PRO A 356 26.06 -21.84 17.46
CA PRO A 356 24.62 -21.77 17.28
C PRO A 356 23.96 -21.41 18.61
N ASN A 357 23.06 -20.45 18.57
CA ASN A 357 22.20 -20.22 19.72
C ASN A 357 21.13 -21.32 19.76
N LEU A 358 21.06 -22.07 20.86
CA LEU A 358 19.79 -22.68 21.25
C LEU A 358 18.93 -21.50 21.71
N PHE A 359 17.83 -21.22 21.01
CA PHE A 359 16.91 -20.16 21.42
C PHE A 359 16.28 -20.53 22.77
N VAL A 360 17.01 -20.29 23.85
CA VAL A 360 16.50 -20.31 25.21
C VAL A 360 16.01 -18.89 25.41
N ALA A 361 14.68 -18.74 25.48
CA ALA A 361 14.11 -17.48 25.94
C ALA A 361 14.87 -17.10 27.21
N PRO A 362 15.41 -15.87 27.32
CA PRO A 362 16.00 -15.41 28.58
C PRO A 362 15.02 -15.81 29.69
N PRO A 363 15.47 -16.43 30.80
CA PRO A 363 14.56 -16.78 31.87
C PRO A 363 13.77 -15.50 32.15
N LEU A 364 12.45 -15.57 31.93
CA LEU A 364 11.58 -14.46 32.23
C LEU A 364 11.91 -14.15 33.68
N ILE A 365 12.51 -12.99 33.93
CA ILE A 365 12.37 -12.39 35.24
C ILE A 365 10.85 -12.25 35.31
N GLU A 366 10.20 -13.16 36.02
CA GLU A 366 8.80 -13.05 36.36
C GLU A 366 8.74 -11.71 37.09
N ARG A 367 8.45 -10.63 36.35
CA ARG A 367 7.77 -9.50 36.95
C ARG A 367 6.51 -10.15 37.50
N GLU A 368 6.47 -10.33 38.81
CA GLU A 368 5.29 -10.82 39.52
C GLU A 368 4.11 -10.05 38.93
N LEU A 369 3.31 -10.74 38.12
CA LEU A 369 2.11 -10.15 37.54
C LEU A 369 1.21 -9.88 38.74
N ASP A 370 0.86 -8.61 38.92
CA ASP A 370 0.01 -8.17 40.01
C ASP A 370 -1.41 -8.72 39.77
N LEU A 371 -1.65 -9.94 40.28
CA LEU A 371 -2.88 -10.70 40.02
C LEU A 371 -4.13 -9.94 40.46
N GLU A 372 -4.01 -9.10 41.49
CA GLU A 372 -5.09 -8.25 41.97
C GLU A 372 -5.50 -7.21 40.91
N LYS A 373 -4.53 -6.53 40.27
CA LYS A 373 -4.83 -5.58 39.19
C LYS A 373 -5.46 -6.26 37.98
N VAL A 374 -5.01 -7.47 37.66
CA VAL A 374 -5.56 -8.26 36.54
C VAL A 374 -6.99 -8.70 36.87
N GLU A 375 -7.27 -9.16 38.09
CA GLU A 375 -8.63 -9.54 38.51
C GLU A 375 -9.57 -8.32 38.54
N ASP A 376 -9.11 -7.17 39.02
CA ASP A 376 -9.89 -5.93 39.02
C ASP A 376 -10.24 -5.50 37.60
N GLU A 377 -9.28 -5.49 36.67
CA GLU A 377 -9.50 -5.15 35.26
C GLU A 377 -10.45 -6.15 34.58
N LEU A 378 -10.25 -7.45 34.80
CA LEU A 378 -11.11 -8.51 34.24
C LEU A 378 -12.53 -8.40 34.80
N SER A 379 -12.68 -8.05 36.08
CA SER A 379 -14.00 -7.79 36.69
C SER A 379 -14.69 -6.58 36.06
N ASN A 380 -13.95 -5.52 35.76
CA ASN A 380 -14.46 -4.31 35.12
C ASN A 380 -14.85 -4.58 33.66
N LEU A 381 -14.02 -5.30 32.91
CA LEU A 381 -14.33 -5.73 31.54
C LEU A 381 -15.55 -6.65 31.51
N ASN A 382 -15.67 -7.61 32.43
CA ASN A 382 -16.85 -8.48 32.53
C ASN A 382 -18.13 -7.73 32.90
N LYS A 383 -18.03 -6.68 33.72
CA LYS A 383 -19.17 -5.78 33.98
C LYS A 383 -19.57 -5.05 32.69
N MET A 384 -18.61 -4.45 31.98
CA MET A 384 -18.89 -3.79 30.69
C MET A 384 -19.52 -4.75 29.67
N ILE A 385 -19.03 -5.99 29.56
CA ILE A 385 -19.61 -7.01 28.66
C ILE A 385 -21.03 -7.37 29.09
N LYS A 386 -21.30 -7.55 30.39
CA LYS A 386 -22.67 -7.83 30.86
C LYS A 386 -23.62 -6.65 30.63
N ASP A 387 -23.12 -5.43 30.79
CA ASP A 387 -23.89 -4.21 30.60
C ASP A 387 -24.21 -3.97 29.11
N THR A 388 -23.33 -4.35 28.18
CA THR A 388 -23.61 -4.28 26.73
C THR A 388 -24.67 -5.29 26.29
N TYR A 389 -24.52 -6.57 26.67
CA TYR A 389 -25.49 -7.62 26.28
C TYR A 389 -26.92 -7.39 26.80
N GLY A 390 -27.12 -6.60 27.88
CA GLY A 390 -28.44 -6.32 28.45
C GLY A 390 -29.16 -5.08 27.92
N ASN A 391 -28.45 -4.11 27.33
CA ASN A 391 -28.98 -2.75 27.09
C ASN A 391 -28.87 -2.22 25.65
N ASP A 392 -28.45 -3.03 24.68
CA ASP A 392 -28.06 -2.61 23.33
C ASP A 392 -29.10 -1.75 22.56
N LEU A 393 -30.41 -1.85 22.85
CA LEU A 393 -31.43 -1.06 22.13
C LEU A 393 -31.89 0.24 22.80
N LYS A 394 -31.66 0.44 24.11
CA LYS A 394 -32.32 1.53 24.87
C LYS A 394 -31.40 2.67 25.30
N LEU A 395 -30.09 2.46 25.38
CA LEU A 395 -29.12 3.45 25.88
C LEU A 395 -28.40 4.22 24.78
N THR A 396 -28.18 3.62 23.60
CA THR A 396 -27.48 4.26 22.46
C THR A 396 -28.25 5.44 21.87
N ASN A 397 -29.58 5.38 21.80
CA ASN A 397 -30.38 6.47 21.21
C ASN A 397 -30.77 7.59 22.17
N LYS A 398 -30.84 7.35 23.50
CA LYS A 398 -31.29 8.38 24.47
C LYS A 398 -30.23 9.42 24.84
N ASN A 399 -28.95 9.11 24.62
CA ASN A 399 -27.84 10.04 24.90
C ASN A 399 -27.38 10.81 23.64
N ALA A 400 -27.70 10.32 22.44
CA ALA A 400 -27.34 10.94 21.17
C ALA A 400 -27.84 12.41 21.06
N ASP A 401 -29.09 12.67 21.45
CA ASP A 401 -29.67 14.03 21.42
C ASP A 401 -29.03 15.02 22.41
N LYS A 402 -28.24 14.52 23.38
CA LYS A 402 -27.50 15.36 24.33
C LYS A 402 -26.09 15.72 23.85
N GLU A 403 -25.55 15.00 22.89
CA GLU A 403 -24.15 15.14 22.45
C GLU A 403 -24.00 16.17 21.33
N ILE A 404 -25.00 16.27 20.45
CA ILE A 404 -25.01 17.22 19.32
C ILE A 404 -26.42 17.76 19.12
N ASN A 405 -26.56 19.08 19.00
CA ASN A 405 -27.82 19.70 18.62
C ASN A 405 -27.75 20.21 17.18
N ILE A 406 -28.57 19.62 16.30
CA ILE A 406 -28.64 19.97 14.88
C ILE A 406 -29.91 20.82 14.67
N LYS A 407 -29.76 22.08 14.24
CA LYS A 407 -30.87 22.93 13.82
C LYS A 407 -30.80 23.13 12.31
N ILE A 408 -31.92 22.90 11.63
CA ILE A 408 -32.05 23.10 10.19
C ILE A 408 -33.07 24.21 9.99
N ASN A 409 -32.65 25.30 9.36
CA ASN A 409 -33.52 26.40 8.99
C ASN A 409 -33.62 26.47 7.46
N VAL A 410 -34.83 26.27 6.94
CA VAL A 410 -35.14 26.32 5.51
C VAL A 410 -35.77 27.68 5.22
N ASP A 411 -35.12 28.49 4.41
CA ASP A 411 -35.62 29.83 4.09
C ASP A 411 -36.86 29.74 3.20
N LYS A 412 -37.88 30.55 3.54
CA LYS A 412 -39.17 30.56 2.83
C LYS A 412 -39.14 31.39 1.55
N ASN A 413 -38.18 32.31 1.44
CA ASN A 413 -38.02 33.19 0.29
C ASN A 413 -36.98 32.57 -0.64
N LEU A 414 -37.39 32.27 -1.87
CA LEU A 414 -36.52 31.62 -2.85
C LEU A 414 -35.66 32.66 -3.59
N GLU A 415 -34.41 32.31 -3.87
CA GLU A 415 -33.44 33.13 -4.60
C GLU A 415 -33.38 32.69 -6.08
N PRO A 416 -33.00 33.55 -7.04
CA PRO A 416 -32.79 33.11 -8.44
C PRO A 416 -31.61 32.15 -8.53
N CYS A 417 -31.77 31.01 -9.21
CA CYS A 417 -30.74 29.98 -9.32
C CYS A 417 -29.50 30.49 -10.10
N ILE A 418 -28.30 30.27 -9.56
CA ILE A 418 -27.01 30.68 -10.15
C ILE A 418 -26.32 29.49 -10.86
N PHE A 419 -26.75 28.26 -10.59
CA PHE A 419 -26.11 27.03 -11.05
C PHE A 419 -26.60 26.57 -12.43
N GLU A 420 -25.75 25.86 -13.18
CA GLU A 420 -26.10 25.28 -14.48
C GLU A 420 -27.14 24.15 -14.31
N THR A 421 -28.27 24.26 -15.01
CA THR A 421 -29.35 23.27 -14.98
C THR A 421 -29.62 22.74 -16.39
N ASN A 422 -30.06 21.49 -16.49
CA ASN A 422 -30.40 20.84 -17.76
C ASN A 422 -31.81 21.21 -18.27
N LEU A 423 -32.43 22.23 -17.67
CA LEU A 423 -33.79 22.68 -17.98
C LEU A 423 -33.78 23.67 -19.15
N LYS A 424 -34.53 23.37 -20.21
CA LYS A 424 -34.75 24.27 -21.34
C LYS A 424 -36.02 25.09 -21.09
N ASP A 425 -35.96 26.40 -21.29
CA ASP A 425 -37.11 27.31 -21.34
C ASP A 425 -37.97 27.51 -20.07
N VAL A 426 -37.38 27.49 -18.86
CA VAL A 426 -38.09 27.88 -17.62
C VAL A 426 -37.71 29.31 -17.21
N PRO A 427 -38.58 30.33 -17.42
CA PRO A 427 -38.31 31.68 -16.96
C PRO A 427 -38.43 31.73 -15.43
N ASN A 428 -37.35 32.06 -14.73
CA ASN A 428 -37.26 32.19 -13.26
C ASN A 428 -37.07 30.88 -12.48
N LEU A 429 -36.02 30.11 -12.78
CA LEU A 429 -35.55 29.06 -11.88
C LEU A 429 -35.15 29.63 -10.52
N GLN A 430 -35.75 29.10 -9.46
CA GLN A 430 -35.50 29.52 -8.08
C GLN A 430 -34.71 28.44 -7.33
N MET A 431 -33.97 28.85 -6.30
CA MET A 431 -33.24 28.00 -5.38
C MET A 431 -33.62 28.31 -3.94
N CYS A 432 -33.61 27.29 -3.10
CA CYS A 432 -33.90 27.40 -1.68
C CYS A 432 -32.59 27.38 -0.87
N THR A 433 -32.39 28.39 -0.04
CA THR A 433 -31.28 28.43 0.92
C THR A 433 -31.64 27.66 2.18
N VAL A 434 -30.76 26.74 2.58
CA VAL A 434 -30.88 25.96 3.80
C VAL A 434 -29.65 26.22 4.67
N ASN A 435 -29.90 26.74 5.87
CA ASN A 435 -28.87 27.00 6.87
C ASN A 435 -28.93 25.89 7.93
N ILE A 436 -27.81 25.21 8.12
CA ILE A 436 -27.67 24.09 9.06
C ILE A 436 -26.69 24.52 10.14
N GLU A 437 -27.15 24.52 11.37
CA GLU A 437 -26.38 24.84 12.55
C GLU A 437 -26.17 23.56 13.35
N VAL A 438 -24.93 23.09 13.43
CA VAL A 438 -24.53 21.96 14.26
C VAL A 438 -23.78 22.50 15.47
N ILE A 439 -24.37 22.32 16.66
CA ILE A 439 -23.81 22.75 17.93
C ILE A 439 -23.25 21.50 18.65
N PRO A 440 -21.92 21.31 18.66
CA PRO A 440 -21.32 20.24 19.45
C PRO A 440 -21.48 20.53 20.95
N GLN A 441 -21.92 19.54 21.74
CA GLN A 441 -21.94 19.62 23.21
C GLN A 441 -20.74 18.89 23.84
N MET A 442 -19.91 18.25 23.01
CA MET A 442 -18.70 17.52 23.36
C MET A 442 -17.63 17.76 22.29
N ALA A 443 -16.36 17.55 22.63
CA ALA A 443 -15.27 17.64 21.66
C ALA A 443 -15.25 16.42 20.72
N PHE A 444 -15.14 16.68 19.42
CA PHE A 444 -15.05 15.68 18.36
C PHE A 444 -13.83 15.93 17.50
N ASP A 445 -13.21 14.88 16.99
CA ASP A 445 -12.00 15.00 16.17
C ASP A 445 -12.36 15.32 14.71
N GLU A 446 -13.41 14.68 14.20
CA GLU A 446 -13.87 14.83 12.82
C GLU A 446 -15.39 14.89 12.77
N VAL A 447 -15.94 15.88 12.06
CA VAL A 447 -17.38 16.03 11.80
C VAL A 447 -17.59 16.21 10.30
N GLN A 448 -18.36 15.31 9.70
CA GLN A 448 -18.79 15.39 8.32
C GLN A 448 -20.30 15.60 8.26
N ILE A 449 -20.72 16.67 7.59
CA ILE A 449 -22.12 16.98 7.34
C ILE A 449 -22.41 16.64 5.87
N SER A 450 -23.31 15.69 5.64
CA SER A 450 -23.70 15.22 4.31
C SER A 450 -25.19 15.45 4.08
N LEU A 451 -25.53 15.96 2.90
CA LEU A 451 -26.88 16.36 2.52
C LEU A 451 -27.36 15.49 1.36
N ALA A 452 -28.50 14.85 1.56
CA ALA A 452 -29.15 14.02 0.55
C ALA A 452 -30.56 14.53 0.25
N VAL A 453 -30.84 14.72 -1.04
CA VAL A 453 -32.18 15.00 -1.58
C VAL A 453 -32.53 13.97 -2.63
N SER A 454 -33.83 13.77 -2.84
CA SER A 454 -34.28 12.91 -3.93
C SER A 454 -34.04 13.60 -5.28
N LYS A 455 -33.44 12.87 -6.23
CA LYS A 455 -33.28 13.34 -7.61
C LYS A 455 -34.68 13.58 -8.21
N PRO A 456 -34.91 14.65 -9.00
CA PRO A 456 -33.96 15.51 -9.74
C PRO A 456 -33.44 16.76 -9.00
N LEU A 457 -33.73 16.91 -7.70
CA LEU A 457 -33.16 18.00 -6.91
C LEU A 457 -31.66 17.78 -6.70
N LYS A 458 -30.89 18.87 -6.69
CA LYS A 458 -29.46 18.87 -6.34
C LYS A 458 -29.21 19.85 -5.20
N VAL A 459 -28.23 19.53 -4.36
CA VAL A 459 -27.76 20.38 -3.26
C VAL A 459 -26.31 20.72 -3.48
N GLU A 460 -25.98 22.01 -3.41
CA GLU A 460 -24.61 22.49 -3.41
C GLU A 460 -24.34 23.44 -2.22
N PRO A 461 -23.30 23.20 -1.41
CA PRO A 461 -22.46 21.98 -1.36
C PRO A 461 -23.20 20.79 -0.75
N SER A 462 -22.94 19.57 -1.24
CA SER A 462 -23.56 18.32 -0.76
C SER A 462 -22.88 17.71 0.46
N THR A 463 -21.59 18.00 0.67
CA THR A 463 -20.81 17.52 1.82
C THR A 463 -19.88 18.61 2.32
N GLN A 464 -19.71 18.69 3.64
CA GLN A 464 -18.73 19.55 4.29
C GLN A 464 -18.05 18.80 5.43
N PHE A 465 -16.75 19.07 5.61
CA PHE A 465 -15.89 18.38 6.56
C PHE A 465 -15.22 19.39 7.50
N PHE A 466 -15.26 19.10 8.79
CA PHE A 466 -14.67 19.90 9.86
C PHE A 466 -13.75 19.03 10.71
N ILE A 467 -12.55 19.55 11.00
CA ILE A 467 -11.56 18.90 11.87
C ILE A 467 -11.53 19.67 13.19
N ASN A 468 -11.63 18.97 14.30
CA ASN A 468 -11.65 19.51 15.67
C ASN A 468 -12.64 20.68 15.85
N PRO A 469 -13.94 20.51 15.59
CA PRO A 469 -14.90 21.60 15.79
C PRO A 469 -15.21 21.80 17.28
N ASP A 470 -14.71 22.92 17.83
CA ASP A 470 -15.00 23.36 19.19
C ASP A 470 -16.19 24.35 19.27
N GLU A 471 -16.61 24.92 18.13
CA GLU A 471 -17.64 25.97 18.03
C GLU A 471 -18.85 25.56 17.18
N LEU A 472 -19.85 26.44 17.11
CA LEU A 472 -21.00 26.33 16.21
C LEU A 472 -20.53 26.18 14.76
N MET A 473 -20.84 25.04 14.14
CA MET A 473 -20.64 24.86 12.71
C MET A 473 -21.90 25.30 11.97
N ALA A 474 -21.80 26.37 11.18
CA ALA A 474 -22.88 26.86 10.34
C ALA A 474 -22.58 26.58 8.87
N VAL A 475 -23.46 25.83 8.23
CA VAL A 475 -23.35 25.41 6.83
C VAL A 475 -24.51 26.01 6.04
N LYS A 476 -24.20 26.80 5.00
CA LYS A 476 -25.19 27.32 4.06
C LYS A 476 -25.16 26.48 2.78
N CYS A 477 -26.30 25.92 2.42
CA CYS A 477 -26.49 25.10 1.22
C CYS A 477 -27.62 25.64 0.36
N HIS A 478 -27.54 25.39 -0.94
CA HIS A 478 -28.53 25.77 -1.93
C HIS A 478 -29.13 24.53 -2.57
N VAL A 479 -30.45 24.42 -2.54
CA VAL A 479 -31.20 23.33 -3.18
C VAL A 479 -31.94 23.87 -4.40
N TYR A 480 -31.77 23.22 -5.56
CA TYR A 480 -32.38 23.65 -6.81
C TYR A 480 -32.80 22.45 -7.68
N LEU A 481 -33.70 22.71 -8.62
CA LEU A 481 -34.16 21.71 -9.60
C LEU A 481 -33.17 21.65 -10.77
N SER A 482 -32.57 20.48 -11.01
CA SER A 482 -31.49 20.37 -12.01
C SER A 482 -31.91 19.71 -13.32
N ASP A 483 -32.79 18.72 -13.28
CA ASP A 483 -33.20 17.91 -14.43
C ASP A 483 -34.72 18.00 -14.66
N ASP A 484 -35.16 17.89 -15.92
CA ASP A 484 -36.57 17.99 -16.34
C ASP A 484 -37.36 16.71 -16.04
N MET A 485 -37.59 16.44 -14.76
CA MET A 485 -38.24 15.22 -14.27
C MET A 485 -39.25 15.51 -13.14
N ASN A 486 -40.16 14.57 -12.90
CA ASN A 486 -41.06 14.64 -11.76
C ASN A 486 -40.28 14.44 -10.46
N VAL A 487 -40.60 15.23 -9.43
CA VAL A 487 -39.94 15.14 -8.12
C VAL A 487 -40.67 14.13 -7.23
N PRO A 488 -39.98 13.11 -6.69
CA PRO A 488 -40.59 12.08 -5.86
C PRO A 488 -40.83 12.54 -4.42
N SER A 489 -39.88 13.24 -3.80
CA SER A 489 -39.99 13.76 -2.43
C SER A 489 -39.30 15.11 -2.23
N LEU A 490 -39.87 15.94 -1.36
CA LEU A 490 -39.32 17.25 -0.95
C LEU A 490 -38.55 17.20 0.38
N PHE A 491 -38.27 16.01 0.90
CA PHE A 491 -37.44 15.88 2.10
C PHE A 491 -35.94 16.07 1.79
N LEU A 492 -35.31 16.90 2.60
CA LEU A 492 -33.87 17.06 2.72
C LEU A 492 -33.40 16.26 3.93
N ASN A 493 -32.58 15.24 3.70
CA ASN A 493 -31.94 14.48 4.76
C ASN A 493 -30.55 15.03 5.04
N VAL A 494 -30.31 15.42 6.29
CA VAL A 494 -29.01 15.86 6.81
C VAL A 494 -28.45 14.74 7.68
N VAL A 495 -27.32 14.21 7.25
CA VAL A 495 -26.58 13.13 7.90
C VAL A 495 -25.29 13.71 8.46
N VAL A 496 -25.14 13.70 9.78
CA VAL A 496 -23.94 14.20 10.46
C VAL A 496 -23.19 13.00 11.03
N THR A 497 -22.05 12.67 10.44
CA THR A 497 -21.16 11.60 10.91
C THR A 497 -20.01 12.20 11.67
N VAL A 498 -19.74 11.65 12.86
CA VAL A 498 -18.81 12.25 13.81
C VAL A 498 -17.91 11.19 14.40
N ILE A 499 -16.61 11.50 14.53
CA ILE A 499 -15.64 10.67 15.23
C ILE A 499 -15.33 11.35 16.57
N SER A 500 -15.66 10.66 17.66
CA SER A 500 -15.28 11.09 19.00
C SER A 500 -13.78 11.00 19.23
N SER A 501 -13.25 11.75 20.19
CA SER A 501 -11.84 11.65 20.63
C SER A 501 -11.42 10.27 21.14
N LEU A 502 -12.39 9.39 21.38
CA LEU A 502 -12.20 7.97 21.69
C LEU A 502 -12.11 7.08 20.43
N GLY A 503 -12.17 7.66 19.23
CA GLY A 503 -12.15 6.96 17.95
C GLY A 503 -13.45 6.25 17.57
N VAL A 504 -14.55 6.44 18.32
CA VAL A 504 -15.84 5.80 18.02
C VAL A 504 -16.63 6.65 17.02
N PRO A 505 -17.00 6.12 15.85
CA PRO A 505 -17.84 6.82 14.88
C PRO A 505 -19.31 6.77 15.29
N ARG A 506 -20.02 7.90 15.14
CA ARG A 506 -21.45 8.05 15.39
C ARG A 506 -22.13 8.73 14.20
N ASN A 507 -23.41 8.46 14.01
CA ASN A 507 -24.21 9.04 12.93
C ASN A 507 -25.52 9.65 13.48
N PHE A 508 -25.82 10.88 13.07
CA PHE A 508 -27.02 11.61 13.43
C PHE A 508 -27.79 12.01 12.17
N ASN A 509 -29.04 11.53 12.05
CA ASN A 509 -29.89 11.81 10.89
C ASN A 509 -31.02 12.76 11.27
N LYS A 510 -31.18 13.85 10.51
CA LYS A 510 -32.32 14.78 10.67
C LYS A 510 -32.89 15.16 9.32
N ALA A 511 -34.21 15.13 9.19
CA ALA A 511 -34.92 15.49 7.97
C ALA A 511 -35.56 16.88 8.09
N ALA A 512 -35.57 17.63 7.00
CA ALA A 512 -36.30 18.88 6.85
C ALA A 512 -37.13 18.87 5.56
N MET A 513 -38.24 19.61 5.54
CA MET A 513 -39.13 19.66 4.38
C MET A 513 -38.86 20.94 3.57
N LEU A 514 -38.64 20.80 2.26
CA LEU A 514 -38.41 21.93 1.36
C LEU A 514 -39.73 22.62 0.96
N PRO A 515 -39.70 23.91 0.59
CA PRO A 515 -40.88 24.65 0.15
C PRO A 515 -41.44 24.09 -1.16
N LEU A 516 -42.77 24.04 -1.26
CA LEU A 516 -43.45 23.53 -2.47
C LEU A 516 -43.25 24.47 -3.67
N SER A 517 -43.09 25.77 -3.41
CA SER A 517 -42.77 26.80 -4.41
C SER A 517 -41.48 26.56 -5.20
N LEU A 518 -40.56 25.74 -4.68
CA LEU A 518 -39.33 25.38 -5.40
C LEU A 518 -39.61 24.53 -6.65
N VAL A 519 -40.69 23.75 -6.62
CA VAL A 519 -40.95 22.68 -7.60
C VAL A 519 -42.31 22.82 -8.30
N ALA A 520 -43.24 23.59 -7.75
CA ALA A 520 -44.58 23.77 -8.30
C ALA A 520 -45.07 25.22 -8.33
N GLU A 521 -45.78 25.56 -9.41
CA GLU A 521 -46.51 26.81 -9.62
C GLU A 521 -48.03 26.57 -9.54
N VAL A 522 -48.79 27.63 -9.25
CA VAL A 522 -50.25 27.56 -9.18
C VAL A 522 -50.87 27.64 -10.57
N CYS A 523 -51.84 26.77 -10.85
CA CYS A 523 -52.60 26.73 -12.10
C CYS A 523 -54.11 26.71 -11.82
N PRO A 524 -55.00 27.15 -12.74
CA PRO A 524 -56.44 26.95 -12.59
C PRO A 524 -56.82 25.48 -12.41
N ALA A 525 -57.77 25.23 -11.51
CA ALA A 525 -58.19 23.86 -11.18
C ALA A 525 -58.99 23.20 -12.31
N HIS A 526 -58.56 22.00 -12.70
CA HIS A 526 -59.26 21.13 -13.65
C HIS A 526 -60.34 20.31 -12.92
N LYS A 527 -61.51 20.13 -13.54
CA LYS A 527 -62.67 19.47 -12.89
C LYS A 527 -62.68 17.94 -13.02
N GLU A 528 -61.92 17.38 -13.96
CA GLU A 528 -61.80 15.95 -14.21
C GLU A 528 -60.33 15.56 -14.36
N GLY A 529 -59.96 14.42 -13.77
CA GLY A 529 -58.66 13.78 -13.91
C GLY A 529 -58.79 12.26 -13.84
N ASP A 530 -57.87 11.54 -14.47
CA ASP A 530 -57.93 10.08 -14.62
C ASP A 530 -57.67 9.35 -13.30
N HIS A 531 -56.68 9.81 -12.53
CA HIS A 531 -56.32 9.23 -11.24
C HIS A 531 -56.88 10.09 -10.11
N LYS A 532 -57.60 9.45 -9.17
CA LYS A 532 -58.28 10.13 -8.06
C LYS A 532 -57.96 9.46 -6.74
N VAL A 533 -57.40 10.22 -5.80
CA VAL A 533 -57.10 9.78 -4.44
C VAL A 533 -57.95 10.58 -3.45
N THR A 534 -58.61 9.91 -2.51
CA THR A 534 -59.43 10.55 -1.47
C THR A 534 -58.88 10.25 -0.09
N LEU A 535 -58.59 11.30 0.68
CA LEU A 535 -58.11 11.22 2.06
C LEU A 535 -59.23 11.64 3.00
N ASN A 536 -59.54 10.81 4.00
CA ASN A 536 -60.53 11.08 5.04
C ASN A 536 -59.82 11.59 6.30
N ILE A 537 -60.40 12.57 6.99
CA ILE A 537 -59.85 13.11 8.24
C ILE A 537 -60.93 13.04 9.33
N ASN A 538 -60.51 12.74 10.56
CA ASN A 538 -61.40 12.62 11.73
C ASN A 538 -61.76 13.97 12.40
N GLN A 539 -61.38 15.09 11.80
CA GLN A 539 -61.51 16.44 12.36
C GLN A 539 -62.02 17.43 11.32
N ASN A 540 -62.44 18.61 11.80
CA ASN A 540 -62.94 19.70 10.97
C ASN A 540 -61.93 20.11 9.88
N MET A 541 -62.45 20.32 8.67
CA MET A 541 -61.64 20.65 7.49
C MET A 541 -60.91 21.98 7.63
N VAL A 542 -59.63 21.99 7.23
CA VAL A 542 -58.80 23.19 7.18
C VAL A 542 -58.88 23.81 5.77
N PRO A 543 -59.20 25.12 5.64
CA PRO A 543 -59.18 25.81 4.34
C PRO A 543 -57.84 25.66 3.63
N LEU A 544 -57.86 25.45 2.30
CA LEU A 544 -56.63 25.23 1.52
C LEU A 544 -55.67 26.44 1.57
N LEU A 545 -56.18 27.67 1.68
CA LEU A 545 -55.34 28.87 1.84
C LEU A 545 -54.56 28.87 3.17
N ASN A 546 -55.10 28.25 4.22
CA ASN A 546 -54.38 28.13 5.50
C ASN A 546 -53.30 27.04 5.44
N LEU A 547 -53.51 26.01 4.61
CA LEU A 547 -52.52 24.95 4.37
C LEU A 547 -51.42 25.40 3.39
N PHE A 548 -51.75 26.27 2.44
CA PHE A 548 -50.84 26.77 1.40
C PHE A 548 -50.78 28.30 1.40
N PRO A 549 -50.27 28.94 2.47
CA PRO A 549 -50.25 30.40 2.60
C PRO A 549 -49.33 31.07 1.57
N GLU A 550 -48.31 30.36 1.11
CA GLU A 550 -47.33 30.82 0.11
C GLU A 550 -47.95 31.08 -1.28
N PHE A 551 -49.16 30.57 -1.52
CA PHE A 551 -49.88 30.66 -2.80
C PHE A 551 -51.22 31.41 -2.67
N ALA A 552 -51.40 32.14 -1.56
CA ALA A 552 -52.66 32.84 -1.27
C ALA A 552 -52.93 34.03 -2.22
N GLU A 553 -51.89 34.65 -2.78
CA GLU A 553 -52.02 35.79 -3.71
C GLU A 553 -52.51 35.38 -5.11
N ASP A 554 -52.14 34.16 -5.55
CA ASP A 554 -52.45 33.64 -6.90
C ASP A 554 -53.77 32.86 -6.98
N THR A 555 -54.40 32.55 -5.84
CA THR A 555 -55.59 31.67 -5.76
C THR A 555 -56.89 32.44 -5.47
N LYS A 556 -57.84 32.40 -6.43
CA LYS A 556 -59.15 33.09 -6.32
C LYS A 556 -60.24 32.28 -5.61
N SER A 557 -60.05 30.98 -5.39
CA SER A 557 -61.07 30.06 -4.83
C SER A 557 -60.61 29.38 -3.55
N THR A 558 -61.44 29.44 -2.49
CA THR A 558 -61.13 28.84 -1.19
C THR A 558 -61.31 27.31 -1.13
N SER A 559 -62.05 26.72 -2.08
CA SER A 559 -62.42 25.30 -2.08
C SER A 559 -61.60 24.41 -3.03
N SER A 560 -60.74 24.99 -3.86
CA SER A 560 -59.94 24.23 -4.84
C SER A 560 -58.63 24.94 -5.16
N ILE A 561 -57.53 24.18 -5.22
CA ILE A 561 -56.21 24.66 -5.64
C ILE A 561 -55.60 23.65 -6.62
N ALA A 562 -54.81 24.10 -7.58
CA ALA A 562 -54.07 23.19 -8.45
C ALA A 562 -52.62 23.60 -8.61
N PHE A 563 -51.74 22.60 -8.62
CA PHE A 563 -50.30 22.73 -8.70
C PHE A 563 -49.80 22.12 -10.00
N LYS A 564 -48.95 22.84 -10.73
CA LYS A 564 -48.23 22.34 -11.90
C LYS A 564 -46.74 22.32 -11.55
N SER A 565 -46.07 21.18 -11.74
CA SER A 565 -44.61 21.13 -11.57
C SER A 565 -43.91 21.99 -12.64
N LEU A 566 -42.75 22.56 -12.31
CA LEU A 566 -41.93 23.35 -13.25
C LEU A 566 -41.35 22.53 -14.42
N SER A 567 -41.55 21.21 -14.46
CA SER A 567 -41.12 20.36 -15.57
C SER A 567 -41.98 20.52 -16.83
N THR A 568 -41.37 20.40 -18.00
CA THR A 568 -41.98 20.70 -19.32
C THR A 568 -43.21 19.84 -19.62
N ASN A 569 -43.20 18.59 -19.13
CA ASN A 569 -44.28 17.61 -19.34
C ASN A 569 -45.25 17.48 -18.15
N ALA A 570 -45.16 18.37 -17.15
CA ALA A 570 -45.97 18.25 -15.94
C ALA A 570 -47.45 18.51 -16.17
N GLN A 571 -48.26 17.56 -15.72
CA GLN A 571 -49.71 17.71 -15.65
C GLN A 571 -50.12 18.37 -14.32
N PRO A 572 -51.16 19.22 -14.33
CA PRO A 572 -51.63 19.86 -13.11
C PRO A 572 -52.29 18.84 -12.16
N VAL A 573 -52.00 18.98 -10.87
CA VAL A 573 -52.61 18.22 -9.78
C VAL A 573 -53.58 19.12 -9.05
N THR A 574 -54.84 18.71 -8.97
CA THR A 574 -55.94 19.49 -8.39
C THR A 574 -56.33 18.91 -7.03
N ILE A 575 -56.45 19.77 -6.02
CA ILE A 575 -56.97 19.41 -4.70
C ILE A 575 -58.34 20.06 -4.56
N LEU A 576 -59.35 19.23 -4.30
CA LEU A 576 -60.75 19.61 -4.13
C LEU A 576 -61.18 19.33 -2.70
N LEU A 577 -61.72 20.37 -2.04
CA LEU A 577 -62.42 20.23 -0.78
C LEU A 577 -63.88 19.84 -1.04
N ALA A 578 -64.31 18.70 -0.51
CA ALA A 578 -65.71 18.31 -0.58
C ALA A 578 -66.53 19.09 0.46
N LYS A 579 -67.42 19.99 0.01
CA LYS A 579 -68.21 20.89 0.89
C LYS A 579 -69.14 20.18 1.89
N SER A 580 -69.42 18.89 1.70
CA SER A 580 -70.38 18.11 2.49
C SER A 580 -69.78 16.86 3.16
N SER A 581 -68.48 16.60 3.00
CA SER A 581 -67.80 15.44 3.59
C SER A 581 -66.39 15.81 4.00
N GLU A 582 -65.91 15.33 5.14
CA GLU A 582 -64.55 15.57 5.70
C GLU A 582 -63.45 14.84 4.90
N ARG A 583 -63.41 15.09 3.59
CA ARG A 583 -62.57 14.40 2.61
C ARG A 583 -61.84 15.39 1.71
N TYR A 584 -60.54 15.19 1.55
CA TYR A 584 -59.71 15.85 0.55
C TYR A 584 -59.61 14.96 -0.68
N ARG A 585 -60.04 15.45 -1.84
CA ARG A 585 -59.97 14.71 -3.09
C ARG A 585 -58.90 15.31 -3.99
N ILE A 586 -57.92 14.50 -4.36
CA ILE A 586 -56.78 14.90 -5.18
C ILE A 586 -56.94 14.21 -6.53
N GLN A 587 -56.87 14.97 -7.62
CA GLN A 587 -57.05 14.45 -8.98
C GLN A 587 -55.97 14.97 -9.92
N THR A 588 -55.50 14.10 -10.81
CA THR A 588 -54.57 14.46 -11.87
C THR A 588 -54.68 13.48 -13.03
N SER A 589 -54.12 13.84 -14.18
CA SER A 589 -53.97 12.96 -15.35
C SER A 589 -52.69 12.12 -15.30
N SER A 590 -51.68 12.45 -14.49
CA SER A 590 -50.44 11.69 -14.35
C SER A 590 -50.21 11.16 -12.93
N PHE A 591 -50.02 9.85 -12.78
CA PHE A 591 -49.85 9.21 -11.47
C PHE A 591 -48.62 9.71 -10.69
N THR A 592 -47.49 9.95 -11.37
CA THR A 592 -46.22 10.35 -10.75
C THR A 592 -46.29 11.71 -10.04
N SER A 593 -47.07 12.64 -10.58
CA SER A 593 -47.21 13.99 -10.05
C SER A 593 -47.98 14.04 -8.71
N LEU A 594 -48.67 12.95 -8.33
CA LEU A 594 -49.36 12.87 -7.03
C LEU A 594 -48.40 12.79 -5.84
N SER A 595 -47.20 12.22 -6.02
CA SER A 595 -46.32 11.82 -4.93
C SER A 595 -46.02 12.97 -3.96
N PHE A 596 -45.40 14.04 -4.47
CA PHE A 596 -44.96 15.17 -3.63
C PHE A 596 -46.14 16.00 -3.10
N VAL A 597 -47.25 16.11 -3.85
CA VAL A 597 -48.43 16.88 -3.41
C VAL A 597 -49.12 16.19 -2.25
N ILE A 598 -49.27 14.86 -2.32
CA ILE A 598 -49.81 14.06 -1.22
C ILE A 598 -48.90 14.14 0.00
N GLU A 599 -47.59 13.96 -0.18
CA GLU A 599 -46.60 14.07 0.90
C GLU A 599 -46.67 15.41 1.64
N GLN A 600 -46.75 16.52 0.89
CA GLN A 600 -46.89 17.87 1.45
C GLN A 600 -48.22 18.06 2.20
N LEU A 601 -49.33 17.59 1.64
CA LEU A 601 -50.63 17.71 2.28
C LEU A 601 -50.68 16.93 3.60
N ILE A 602 -50.10 15.72 3.63
CA ILE A 602 -50.00 14.91 4.84
C ILE A 602 -49.16 15.63 5.89
N HIS A 603 -47.95 16.07 5.50
CA HIS A 603 -47.05 16.75 6.42
C HIS A 603 -47.68 18.01 7.03
N ARG A 604 -48.31 18.86 6.21
CA ARG A 604 -48.93 20.11 6.69
C ARG A 604 -50.15 19.87 7.56
N LEU A 605 -50.98 18.88 7.25
CA LEU A 605 -52.11 18.50 8.11
C LEU A 605 -51.62 17.95 9.46
N THR A 606 -50.64 17.03 9.45
CA THR A 606 -50.07 16.52 10.71
C THR A 606 -49.44 17.63 11.56
N LYS A 607 -48.80 18.63 10.94
CA LYS A 607 -48.23 19.78 11.63
C LYS A 607 -49.30 20.73 12.19
N HIS A 608 -50.40 20.94 11.47
CA HIS A 608 -51.49 21.80 11.93
C HIS A 608 -52.25 21.18 13.11
N HIS A 609 -52.37 19.85 13.13
CA HIS A 609 -53.06 19.10 14.17
C HIS A 609 -52.12 18.51 15.24
N SER A 610 -50.85 18.95 15.30
CA SER A 610 -49.84 18.44 16.26
C SER A 610 -50.21 18.62 17.73
N ASN A 611 -51.16 19.51 18.03
CA ASN A 611 -51.63 19.78 19.40
C ASN A 611 -52.80 18.87 19.81
N ILE A 612 -53.25 17.96 18.95
CA ILE A 612 -54.39 17.05 19.21
C ILE A 612 -53.92 15.60 19.08
N ASP A 613 -53.86 14.89 20.21
CA ASP A 613 -53.25 13.56 20.34
C ASP A 613 -53.97 12.44 19.53
N GLU A 614 -55.21 12.66 19.07
CA GLU A 614 -56.04 11.65 18.35
C GLU A 614 -56.25 11.94 16.85
N PHE A 615 -55.38 12.73 16.21
CA PHE A 615 -55.50 13.00 14.77
C PHE A 615 -55.15 11.76 13.92
N LYS A 616 -56.12 11.21 13.20
CA LYS A 616 -55.93 10.14 12.20
C LYS A 616 -56.38 10.60 10.82
N MET A 617 -55.50 10.44 9.85
CA MET A 617 -55.83 10.48 8.41
C MET A 617 -56.05 9.05 7.96
N LEU A 618 -57.12 8.81 7.19
CA LEU A 618 -57.48 7.47 6.74
C LEU A 618 -57.63 7.42 5.22
N PHE A 619 -57.05 6.38 4.64
CA PHE A 619 -57.19 6.02 3.23
C PHE A 619 -57.86 4.65 3.16
N ASN A 620 -59.10 4.63 2.67
CA ASN A 620 -59.98 3.44 2.73
C ASN A 620 -60.17 2.78 1.35
N SER A 621 -59.42 3.18 0.34
CA SER A 621 -59.48 2.58 -1.01
C SER A 621 -58.35 1.58 -1.21
N SER A 622 -58.54 0.66 -2.17
CA SER A 622 -57.49 -0.25 -2.62
C SER A 622 -56.30 0.53 -3.17
N LEU A 623 -55.09 0.04 -2.90
CA LEU A 623 -53.86 0.62 -3.45
C LEU A 623 -53.83 0.45 -4.99
N PRO A 624 -53.31 1.45 -5.72
CA PRO A 624 -53.20 1.44 -7.18
C PRO A 624 -52.10 0.46 -7.64
N SER A 625 -52.46 -0.80 -7.88
CA SER A 625 -51.51 -1.86 -8.27
C SER A 625 -51.15 -1.85 -9.76
N ASN A 626 -52.11 -1.53 -10.63
CA ASN A 626 -51.93 -1.58 -12.09
C ASN A 626 -50.98 -0.49 -12.58
N GLU A 627 -51.10 0.72 -12.03
CA GLU A 627 -50.24 1.86 -12.36
C GLU A 627 -48.78 1.57 -11.99
N VAL A 628 -48.55 1.02 -10.79
CA VAL A 628 -47.21 0.71 -10.28
C VAL A 628 -46.54 -0.36 -11.13
N ILE A 629 -47.29 -1.40 -11.55
CA ILE A 629 -46.78 -2.43 -12.46
C ILE A 629 -46.39 -1.85 -13.82
N ALA A 630 -47.12 -0.86 -14.33
CA ALA A 630 -46.76 -0.21 -15.58
C ALA A 630 -45.39 0.49 -15.48
N TYR A 631 -45.11 1.19 -14.38
CA TYR A 631 -43.81 1.83 -14.14
C TYR A 631 -42.68 0.82 -13.92
N VAL A 632 -42.95 -0.27 -13.19
CA VAL A 632 -41.98 -1.37 -13.01
C VAL A 632 -41.62 -2.03 -14.35
N LYS A 633 -42.61 -2.25 -15.22
CA LYS A 633 -42.38 -2.77 -16.58
C LYS A 633 -41.52 -1.83 -17.41
N ASN A 634 -41.82 -0.53 -17.37
CA ASN A 634 -41.05 0.47 -18.10
C ASN A 634 -39.58 0.47 -17.66
N HIS A 635 -39.34 0.51 -16.34
CA HIS A 635 -38.00 0.45 -15.76
C HIS A 635 -37.24 -0.82 -16.20
N PHE A 636 -37.84 -2.00 -16.06
CA PHE A 636 -37.21 -3.25 -16.50
C PHE A 636 -36.88 -3.27 -18.00
N THR A 637 -37.78 -2.75 -18.85
CA THR A 637 -37.53 -2.72 -20.30
C THR A 637 -36.36 -1.81 -20.66
N LYS A 638 -36.25 -0.64 -20.01
CA LYS A 638 -35.14 0.30 -20.22
C LYS A 638 -33.83 -0.23 -19.66
N ARG A 639 -33.87 -0.93 -18.53
CA ARG A 639 -32.70 -1.61 -17.98
C ARG A 639 -32.18 -2.71 -18.90
N ARG A 640 -33.08 -3.51 -19.50
CA ARG A 640 -32.70 -4.54 -20.47
C ARG A 640 -32.05 -3.93 -21.72
N GLU A 641 -32.56 -2.80 -22.20
CA GLU A 641 -31.97 -2.05 -23.31
C GLU A 641 -30.54 -1.58 -22.99
N VAL A 642 -30.30 -1.04 -21.79
CA VAL A 642 -28.94 -0.67 -21.33
C VAL A 642 -28.02 -1.90 -21.27
N PHE A 643 -28.48 -3.00 -20.67
CA PHE A 643 -27.69 -4.23 -20.57
C PHE A 643 -27.31 -4.81 -21.94
N GLU A 644 -28.23 -4.81 -22.91
CA GLU A 644 -27.96 -5.27 -24.27
C GLU A 644 -26.91 -4.38 -24.97
N LEU A 645 -26.94 -3.06 -24.73
CA LEU A 645 -25.94 -2.13 -25.26
C LEU A 645 -24.58 -2.29 -24.59
N GLU A 646 -24.54 -2.56 -23.29
CA GLU A 646 -23.31 -2.85 -22.54
C GLU A 646 -22.64 -4.13 -23.01
N ASP A 647 -23.40 -5.24 -23.15
CA ASP A 647 -22.85 -6.50 -23.67
C ASP A 647 -22.35 -6.35 -25.12
N PHE A 648 -23.07 -5.58 -25.95
CA PHE A 648 -22.61 -5.27 -27.29
C PHE A 648 -21.32 -4.43 -27.30
N LEU A 649 -21.21 -3.46 -26.39
CA LEU A 649 -20.00 -2.65 -26.22
C LEU A 649 -18.81 -3.49 -25.73
N ASP A 650 -19.04 -4.46 -24.86
CA ASP A 650 -18.01 -5.40 -24.39
C ASP A 650 -17.49 -6.27 -25.53
N GLN A 651 -18.39 -6.78 -26.38
CA GLN A 651 -18.01 -7.53 -27.58
C GLN A 651 -17.20 -6.68 -28.55
N LEU A 652 -17.62 -5.44 -28.84
CA LEU A 652 -16.88 -4.51 -29.70
C LEU A 652 -15.50 -4.17 -29.11
N SER A 653 -15.43 -3.95 -27.79
CA SER A 653 -14.18 -3.66 -27.08
C SER A 653 -13.20 -4.84 -27.15
N ALA A 654 -13.70 -6.07 -27.02
CA ALA A 654 -12.91 -7.28 -27.19
C ALA A 654 -12.38 -7.44 -28.63
N GLN A 655 -13.23 -7.15 -29.63
CA GLN A 655 -12.82 -7.13 -31.03
C GLN A 655 -11.73 -6.08 -31.29
N PHE A 656 -11.92 -4.85 -30.82
CA PHE A 656 -10.96 -3.76 -30.96
C PHE A 656 -9.60 -4.11 -30.34
N ARG A 657 -9.59 -4.66 -29.12
CA ARG A 657 -8.38 -5.14 -28.44
C ARG A 657 -7.68 -6.25 -29.23
N THR A 658 -8.43 -7.15 -29.86
CA THR A 658 -7.88 -8.24 -30.67
C THR A 658 -7.21 -7.70 -31.94
N ILE A 659 -7.84 -6.72 -32.60
CA ILE A 659 -7.29 -6.04 -33.77
C ILE A 659 -6.00 -5.30 -33.40
N GLN A 660 -5.99 -4.56 -32.28
CA GLN A 660 -4.79 -3.88 -31.77
C GLN A 660 -3.64 -4.85 -31.49
N LYS A 661 -3.89 -5.97 -30.79
CA LYS A 661 -2.87 -7.01 -30.55
C LYS A 661 -2.27 -7.53 -31.86
N ARG A 662 -3.11 -7.72 -32.88
CA ARG A 662 -2.68 -8.19 -34.21
C ARG A 662 -1.85 -7.15 -34.96
N LEU A 663 -2.23 -5.86 -34.88
CA LEU A 663 -1.45 -4.75 -35.42
C LEU A 663 -0.07 -4.65 -34.76
N ILE A 664 0.02 -4.71 -33.43
CA ILE A 664 1.30 -4.67 -32.69
C ILE A 664 2.21 -5.82 -33.10
N SER A 665 1.67 -7.04 -33.21
CA SER A 665 2.43 -8.20 -33.68
C SER A 665 3.00 -7.99 -35.08
N LYS A 666 2.20 -7.39 -35.99
CA LYS A 666 2.63 -7.08 -37.35
C LYS A 666 3.66 -5.94 -37.41
N PHE A 667 3.56 -4.92 -36.55
CA PHE A 667 4.56 -3.85 -36.46
C PHE A 667 5.92 -4.31 -35.93
N LYS A 668 5.98 -5.40 -35.15
CA LYS A 668 7.25 -6.00 -34.71
C LYS A 668 8.02 -6.70 -35.84
N VAL A 669 7.38 -7.02 -36.96
CA VAL A 669 8.01 -7.73 -38.08
C VAL A 669 8.73 -6.72 -38.98
N LYS A 670 10.01 -6.95 -39.28
CA LYS A 670 10.84 -6.04 -40.09
C LYS A 670 10.29 -5.76 -41.50
N ASN A 671 9.60 -6.73 -42.11
CA ASN A 671 8.94 -6.61 -43.42
C ASN A 671 7.43 -6.91 -43.29
N PRO A 672 6.57 -5.93 -42.95
CA PRO A 672 5.14 -6.18 -42.76
C PRO A 672 4.38 -6.35 -44.09
N THR A 673 3.38 -7.24 -44.10
CA THR A 673 2.32 -7.32 -45.14
C THR A 673 1.44 -6.06 -45.10
N PRO A 674 0.81 -5.64 -46.22
CA PRO A 674 0.00 -4.42 -46.25
C PRO A 674 -1.09 -4.41 -45.17
N LEU A 675 -1.15 -3.33 -44.39
CA LEU A 675 -1.98 -3.18 -43.18
C LEU A 675 -3.35 -2.54 -43.46
N THR A 676 -3.61 -2.13 -44.70
CA THR A 676 -4.79 -1.34 -45.09
C THR A 676 -6.12 -1.95 -44.63
N ASN A 677 -6.27 -3.28 -44.72
CA ASN A 677 -7.50 -3.95 -44.28
C ASN A 677 -7.70 -3.90 -42.76
N LEU A 678 -6.61 -3.97 -41.98
CA LEU A 678 -6.68 -3.87 -40.52
C LEU A 678 -6.90 -2.43 -40.06
N GLU A 679 -6.39 -1.45 -40.82
CA GLU A 679 -6.64 -0.02 -40.58
C GLU A 679 -8.08 0.40 -40.88
N ILE A 680 -8.73 -0.21 -41.88
CA ILE A 680 -10.15 0.00 -42.13
C ILE A 680 -10.96 -0.63 -40.98
N LEU A 681 -10.66 -1.89 -40.63
CA LEU A 681 -11.37 -2.60 -39.57
C LEU A 681 -11.27 -1.91 -38.20
N ILE A 682 -10.11 -1.37 -37.83
CA ILE A 682 -9.96 -0.63 -36.57
C ILE A 682 -10.74 0.69 -36.57
N LYS A 683 -10.83 1.37 -37.72
CA LYS A 683 -11.63 2.60 -37.85
C LYS A 683 -13.13 2.28 -37.76
N ASP A 684 -13.59 1.25 -38.45
CA ASP A 684 -15.00 0.86 -38.44
C ASP A 684 -15.44 0.46 -37.02
N THR A 685 -14.69 -0.44 -36.37
CA THR A 685 -14.96 -0.85 -34.97
C THR A 685 -14.92 0.33 -34.01
N TYR A 686 -13.99 1.28 -34.18
CA TYR A 686 -13.97 2.50 -33.38
C TYR A 686 -15.21 3.38 -33.59
N THR A 687 -15.67 3.56 -34.82
CA THR A 687 -16.89 4.33 -35.09
C THR A 687 -18.14 3.64 -34.55
N GLU A 688 -18.18 2.31 -34.55
CA GLU A 688 -19.27 1.52 -33.95
C GLU A 688 -19.27 1.62 -32.43
N ILE A 689 -18.10 1.59 -31.80
CA ILE A 689 -17.95 1.85 -30.36
C ILE A 689 -18.50 3.24 -30.02
N LEU A 690 -18.10 4.28 -30.75
CA LEU A 690 -18.60 5.64 -30.50
C LEU A 690 -20.13 5.74 -30.66
N LYS A 691 -20.70 5.13 -31.72
CA LYS A 691 -22.15 5.10 -31.91
C LYS A 691 -22.87 4.36 -30.78
N THR A 692 -22.31 3.26 -30.30
CA THR A 692 -22.87 2.47 -29.20
C THR A 692 -22.81 3.23 -27.89
N VAL A 693 -21.70 3.93 -27.60
CA VAL A 693 -21.56 4.78 -26.41
C VAL A 693 -22.58 5.92 -26.42
N LEU A 694 -22.82 6.57 -27.56
CA LEU A 694 -23.84 7.62 -27.66
C LEU A 694 -25.25 7.06 -27.39
N LYS A 695 -25.59 5.91 -27.98
CA LYS A 695 -26.87 5.23 -27.69
C LYS A 695 -27.00 4.80 -26.23
N LEU A 696 -25.91 4.32 -25.63
CA LEU A 696 -25.87 3.93 -24.23
C LEU A 696 -26.09 5.14 -23.32
N GLN A 697 -25.50 6.30 -23.65
CA GLN A 697 -25.75 7.54 -22.92
C GLN A 697 -27.23 7.98 -22.99
N GLU A 698 -27.86 7.87 -24.17
CA GLU A 698 -29.30 8.13 -24.33
C GLU A 698 -30.14 7.14 -23.51
N ALA A 699 -29.85 5.84 -23.61
CA ALA A 699 -30.54 4.78 -22.88
C ALA A 699 -30.39 4.92 -21.36
N ASN A 700 -29.20 5.28 -20.86
CA ASN A 700 -28.96 5.58 -19.44
C ASN A 700 -29.74 6.81 -18.99
N GLY A 701 -29.83 7.84 -19.84
CA GLY A 701 -30.70 8.98 -19.60
C GLY A 701 -32.16 8.54 -19.42
N GLU A 702 -32.68 7.70 -20.31
CA GLU A 702 -34.05 7.18 -20.23
C GLU A 702 -34.28 6.23 -19.04
N LEU A 703 -33.30 5.38 -18.70
CA LEU A 703 -33.35 4.53 -17.51
C LEU A 703 -33.45 5.38 -16.24
N PHE A 704 -32.64 6.44 -16.15
CA PHE A 704 -32.70 7.39 -15.04
C PHE A 704 -34.07 8.06 -14.91
N LYS A 705 -34.71 8.38 -16.05
CA LYS A 705 -36.09 8.88 -16.05
C LYS A 705 -37.06 7.85 -15.47
N ALA A 706 -36.99 6.61 -15.95
CA ALA A 706 -37.84 5.52 -15.48
C ALA A 706 -37.65 5.19 -13.99
N GLN A 707 -36.41 5.22 -13.48
CA GLN A 707 -36.09 5.07 -12.05
C GLN A 707 -36.77 6.17 -11.22
N THR A 708 -36.71 7.42 -11.67
CA THR A 708 -37.32 8.56 -10.97
C THR A 708 -38.85 8.44 -10.94
N GLU A 709 -39.47 8.03 -12.06
CA GLU A 709 -40.92 7.79 -12.14
C GLU A 709 -41.36 6.63 -11.23
N LEU A 710 -40.59 5.55 -11.17
CA LEU A 710 -40.84 4.43 -10.28
C LEU A 710 -40.69 4.84 -8.80
N THR A 711 -39.66 5.64 -8.49
CA THR A 711 -39.45 6.22 -7.16
C THR A 711 -40.66 7.08 -6.73
N CYS A 712 -41.23 7.89 -7.64
CA CYS A 712 -42.47 8.63 -7.38
C CYS A 712 -43.63 7.68 -7.05
N ALA A 713 -43.81 6.61 -7.83
CA ALA A 713 -44.86 5.63 -7.62
C ALA A 713 -44.72 4.90 -6.27
N LEU A 714 -43.50 4.49 -5.91
CA LEU A 714 -43.21 3.82 -4.64
C LEU A 714 -43.38 4.77 -3.44
N ASN A 715 -42.92 6.02 -3.53
CA ASN A 715 -43.12 7.01 -2.46
C ASN A 715 -44.61 7.30 -2.25
N LEU A 716 -45.40 7.36 -3.33
CA LEU A 716 -46.85 7.46 -3.24
C LEU A 716 -47.45 6.28 -2.44
N ILE A 717 -47.11 5.04 -2.81
CA ILE A 717 -47.59 3.84 -2.09
C ILE A 717 -47.16 3.90 -0.63
N GLY A 718 -45.89 4.22 -0.35
CA GLY A 718 -45.39 4.35 1.02
C GLY A 718 -46.18 5.37 1.83
N ASN A 719 -46.49 6.54 1.25
CA ASN A 719 -47.29 7.58 1.89
C ASN A 719 -48.77 7.16 2.07
N LEU A 720 -49.34 6.37 1.15
CA LEU A 720 -50.66 5.79 1.34
C LEU A 720 -50.67 4.74 2.45
N ILE A 721 -49.68 3.84 2.51
CA ILE A 721 -49.51 2.84 3.58
C ILE A 721 -49.35 3.52 4.94
N LYS A 722 -48.66 4.67 5.02
CA LYS A 722 -48.58 5.48 6.26
C LYS A 722 -49.94 5.90 6.81
N ILE A 723 -50.95 6.02 5.95
CA ILE A 723 -52.29 6.55 6.25
C ILE A 723 -53.33 5.44 6.34
N MET A 724 -53.03 4.25 5.81
CA MET A 724 -53.89 3.08 5.97
C MET A 724 -53.91 2.62 7.44
N ASN A 725 -55.05 2.06 7.85
CA ASN A 725 -55.26 1.55 9.19
C ASN A 725 -54.69 0.12 9.32
N ILE A 726 -53.37 0.02 9.42
CA ILE A 726 -52.60 -1.23 9.55
C ILE A 726 -51.88 -1.23 10.90
N ASP A 727 -51.64 -2.42 11.47
CA ASP A 727 -50.83 -2.58 12.69
C ASP A 727 -49.44 -1.93 12.54
N ASP A 728 -48.98 -1.24 13.58
CA ASP A 728 -47.78 -0.39 13.53
C ASP A 728 -46.51 -1.21 13.22
N LYS A 729 -46.42 -2.45 13.72
CA LYS A 729 -45.30 -3.36 13.40
C LYS A 729 -45.26 -3.76 11.93
N LEU A 730 -46.43 -4.11 11.37
CA LEU A 730 -46.54 -4.46 9.95
C LEU A 730 -46.28 -3.24 9.07
N LYS A 731 -46.72 -2.06 9.51
CA LYS A 731 -46.49 -0.79 8.84
C LYS A 731 -45.01 -0.45 8.74
N GLU A 732 -44.23 -0.61 9.81
CA GLU A 732 -42.76 -0.42 9.77
C GLU A 732 -42.09 -1.36 8.78
N ILE A 733 -42.47 -2.65 8.79
CA ILE A 733 -41.94 -3.65 7.85
C ILE A 733 -42.31 -3.28 6.41
N LEU A 734 -43.56 -2.91 6.13
CA LEU A 734 -44.01 -2.52 4.80
C LEU A 734 -43.29 -1.27 4.29
N LEU A 735 -43.05 -0.28 5.15
CA LEU A 735 -42.29 0.92 4.78
C LEU A 735 -40.82 0.61 4.51
N SER A 736 -40.24 -0.39 5.18
CA SER A 736 -38.89 -0.87 4.87
C SER A 736 -38.81 -1.61 3.52
N VAL A 737 -39.87 -2.35 3.16
CA VAL A 737 -39.94 -3.11 1.91
C VAL A 737 -40.19 -2.19 0.71
N PHE A 738 -41.16 -1.29 0.80
CA PHE A 738 -41.45 -0.29 -0.24
C PHE A 738 -40.54 0.93 -0.12
N CYS A 739 -39.23 0.66 0.03
CA CYS A 739 -38.22 1.72 0.07
C CYS A 739 -38.31 2.55 -1.22
N PRO A 740 -38.44 3.89 -1.12
CA PRO A 740 -38.63 4.73 -2.29
C PRO A 740 -37.37 4.86 -3.15
N SER A 741 -36.16 4.54 -2.65
CA SER A 741 -34.94 4.64 -3.44
C SER A 741 -34.80 3.47 -4.42
N VAL A 742 -34.99 3.77 -5.71
CA VAL A 742 -34.69 2.84 -6.80
C VAL A 742 -33.26 3.11 -7.27
N GLU A 743 -32.34 2.23 -6.89
CA GLU A 743 -30.96 2.24 -7.36
C GLU A 743 -30.62 0.87 -7.94
N ASP A 744 -30.05 0.87 -9.15
CA ASP A 744 -29.56 -0.34 -9.81
C ASP A 744 -28.04 -0.38 -9.65
N LEU A 745 -27.53 -1.42 -8.98
CA LEU A 745 -26.11 -1.68 -8.81
C LEU A 745 -25.65 -2.74 -9.80
N ASP A 746 -24.38 -2.69 -10.22
CA ASP A 746 -23.82 -3.65 -11.20
C ASP A 746 -24.03 -5.13 -10.82
N SER A 747 -24.03 -5.44 -9.52
CA SER A 747 -24.23 -6.80 -9.01
C SER A 747 -25.67 -7.12 -8.59
N GLN A 748 -26.51 -6.12 -8.36
CA GLN A 748 -27.83 -6.29 -7.74
C GLN A 748 -28.83 -5.25 -8.26
N ASN A 749 -29.88 -5.74 -8.89
CA ASN A 749 -30.92 -4.88 -9.45
C ASN A 749 -32.07 -4.70 -8.48
N TRP A 750 -32.79 -3.58 -8.61
CA TRP A 750 -33.93 -3.29 -7.74
C TRP A 750 -35.02 -4.37 -7.82
N GLU A 751 -35.33 -4.88 -9.02
CA GLU A 751 -36.37 -5.90 -9.21
C GLU A 751 -36.01 -7.23 -8.53
N ASP A 752 -34.72 -7.58 -8.52
CA ASP A 752 -34.23 -8.82 -7.90
C ASP A 752 -34.40 -8.74 -6.38
N VAL A 753 -34.09 -7.58 -5.78
CA VAL A 753 -34.30 -7.32 -4.36
C VAL A 753 -35.80 -7.35 -4.05
N MET A 754 -36.59 -6.63 -4.83
CA MET A 754 -38.02 -6.47 -4.58
C MET A 754 -38.79 -7.79 -4.71
N ASP A 755 -38.48 -8.65 -5.69
CA ASP A 755 -39.15 -9.95 -5.80
C ASP A 755 -38.82 -10.87 -4.61
N SER A 756 -37.57 -10.83 -4.13
CA SER A 756 -37.14 -11.62 -2.97
C SER A 756 -37.83 -11.16 -1.67
N THR A 757 -37.95 -9.85 -1.45
CA THR A 757 -38.63 -9.28 -0.27
C THR A 757 -40.14 -9.50 -0.33
N LEU A 758 -40.76 -9.37 -1.50
CA LEU A 758 -42.18 -9.69 -1.71
C LEU A 758 -42.45 -11.18 -1.45
N CYS A 759 -41.57 -12.08 -1.94
CA CYS A 759 -41.66 -13.51 -1.66
C CYS A 759 -41.56 -13.82 -0.15
N TYR A 760 -40.62 -13.19 0.54
CA TYR A 760 -40.45 -13.34 1.99
C TYR A 760 -41.71 -12.88 2.73
N LEU A 761 -42.25 -11.71 2.37
CA LEU A 761 -43.42 -11.12 3.02
C LEU A 761 -44.70 -11.94 2.78
N LEU A 762 -44.87 -12.53 1.60
CA LEU A 762 -45.99 -13.43 1.28
C LEU A 762 -45.92 -14.78 2.03
N ARG A 763 -44.72 -15.25 2.40
CA ARG A 763 -44.51 -16.53 3.10
C ARG A 763 -44.50 -16.39 4.63
N THR A 764 -44.23 -15.20 5.16
CA THR A 764 -44.16 -14.93 6.60
C THR A 764 -45.41 -14.19 7.11
N TYR A 765 -45.46 -12.87 6.91
CA TYR A 765 -46.47 -11.98 7.51
C TYR A 765 -47.82 -11.99 6.78
N LEU A 766 -47.84 -12.19 5.45
CA LEU A 766 -49.07 -12.22 4.65
C LEU A 766 -49.45 -13.63 4.18
N ALA A 767 -48.97 -14.69 4.84
CA ALA A 767 -49.23 -16.08 4.44
C ALA A 767 -50.71 -16.47 4.62
N LYS A 768 -51.28 -17.17 3.62
CA LYS A 768 -52.70 -17.60 3.62
C LYS A 768 -52.89 -19.01 4.21
N SER A 769 -51.85 -19.85 4.20
CA SER A 769 -51.92 -21.25 4.66
C SER A 769 -50.63 -21.66 5.39
N GLU A 770 -50.72 -22.61 6.33
CA GLU A 770 -49.55 -23.17 7.03
C GLU A 770 -48.56 -23.84 6.07
N LYS A 771 -49.04 -24.35 4.92
CA LYS A 771 -48.18 -24.88 3.85
C LYS A 771 -47.32 -23.80 3.19
N ASP A 772 -47.76 -22.54 3.19
CA ASP A 772 -46.96 -21.42 2.69
C ASP A 772 -45.89 -20.99 3.70
N LYS A 773 -46.18 -21.11 5.01
CA LYS A 773 -45.19 -20.90 6.10
C LYS A 773 -44.10 -21.97 6.12
N LEU A 774 -44.43 -23.21 5.74
CA LEU A 774 -43.51 -24.35 5.67
C LEU A 774 -42.60 -24.37 4.44
N ARG A 775 -42.86 -23.53 3.42
CA ARG A 775 -41.94 -23.37 2.29
C ARG A 775 -40.76 -22.51 2.71
N ILE A 776 -39.54 -23.04 2.56
CA ILE A 776 -38.28 -22.33 2.83
C ILE A 776 -38.35 -20.93 2.22
N SER A 777 -38.19 -19.90 3.04
CA SER A 777 -37.99 -18.53 2.58
C SER A 777 -36.70 -18.52 1.75
N GLN A 778 -36.80 -18.33 0.43
CA GLN A 778 -35.61 -18.16 -0.39
C GLN A 778 -34.98 -16.83 0.00
N THR A 779 -33.88 -16.88 0.74
CA THR A 779 -33.07 -15.72 1.12
C THR A 779 -32.06 -15.33 0.03
N ASN A 780 -31.99 -16.12 -1.04
CA ASN A 780 -31.08 -15.86 -2.17
C ASN A 780 -31.76 -14.94 -3.17
N VAL A 781 -31.09 -13.84 -3.50
CA VAL A 781 -31.50 -12.90 -4.54
C VAL A 781 -31.11 -13.51 -5.89
N GLU A 782 -32.11 -14.03 -6.61
CA GLU A 782 -31.93 -14.58 -7.96
C GLU A 782 -32.25 -13.50 -9.00
N LYS A 783 -31.50 -13.48 -10.12
CA LYS A 783 -31.73 -12.53 -11.22
C LYS A 783 -33.10 -12.80 -11.87
N VAL A 784 -33.96 -11.79 -11.90
CA VAL A 784 -35.28 -11.85 -12.52
C VAL A 784 -35.13 -11.78 -14.04
N THR A 785 -35.40 -12.89 -14.73
CA THR A 785 -35.43 -12.94 -16.20
C THR A 785 -36.79 -12.56 -16.78
N ASP A 786 -37.88 -12.85 -16.04
CA ASP A 786 -39.27 -12.59 -16.44
C ASP A 786 -40.04 -11.83 -15.35
N ILE A 787 -40.52 -10.62 -15.68
CA ILE A 787 -41.27 -9.73 -14.76
C ILE A 787 -42.61 -10.35 -14.30
N SER A 788 -43.20 -11.26 -15.09
CA SER A 788 -44.55 -11.78 -14.82
C SER A 788 -44.70 -12.50 -13.48
N LYS A 789 -43.62 -13.01 -12.90
CA LYS A 789 -43.64 -13.58 -11.53
C LYS A 789 -43.72 -12.47 -10.48
N MET A 790 -42.85 -11.47 -10.57
CA MET A 790 -42.83 -10.32 -9.68
C MET A 790 -44.14 -9.53 -9.74
N GLU A 791 -44.73 -9.35 -10.93
CA GLU A 791 -46.05 -8.72 -11.09
C GLU A 791 -47.11 -9.40 -10.23
N LYS A 792 -47.17 -10.73 -10.29
CA LYS A 792 -48.14 -11.52 -9.51
C LYS A 792 -47.87 -11.37 -8.01
N HIS A 793 -46.61 -11.40 -7.58
CA HIS A 793 -46.27 -11.22 -6.17
C HIS A 793 -46.65 -9.82 -5.68
N LEU A 794 -46.37 -8.78 -6.48
CA LEU A 794 -46.69 -7.39 -6.14
C LEU A 794 -48.21 -7.16 -6.04
N VAL A 795 -49.01 -7.64 -7.01
CA VAL A 795 -50.49 -7.58 -6.92
C VAL A 795 -50.98 -8.31 -5.67
N GLN A 796 -50.46 -9.51 -5.40
CA GLN A 796 -50.87 -10.29 -4.23
C GLN A 796 -50.56 -9.58 -2.92
N VAL A 797 -49.41 -8.91 -2.80
CA VAL A 797 -49.05 -8.14 -1.60
C VAL A 797 -49.99 -6.94 -1.44
N LEU A 798 -50.17 -6.12 -2.48
CA LEU A 798 -51.03 -4.93 -2.40
C LEU A 798 -52.51 -5.28 -2.13
N GLU A 799 -53.02 -6.36 -2.72
CA GLU A 799 -54.36 -6.87 -2.42
C GLU A 799 -54.48 -7.43 -1.00
N ARG A 800 -53.46 -8.11 -0.48
CA ARG A 800 -53.51 -8.68 0.87
C ARG A 800 -53.43 -7.58 1.93
N ILE A 801 -52.61 -6.55 1.72
CA ILE A 801 -52.51 -5.37 2.59
C ILE A 801 -53.89 -4.71 2.76
N SER A 802 -54.62 -4.50 1.67
CA SER A 802 -55.96 -3.91 1.70
C SER A 802 -57.04 -4.81 2.33
N LYS A 803 -56.82 -6.13 2.41
CA LYS A 803 -57.75 -7.09 3.03
C LYS A 803 -57.48 -7.34 4.52
N THR A 804 -56.32 -6.95 5.03
CA THR A 804 -55.93 -7.10 6.45
C THR A 804 -56.80 -6.27 7.40
N GLU A 805 -57.64 -5.35 6.90
CA GLU A 805 -58.67 -4.64 7.69
C GLU A 805 -59.65 -5.59 8.42
N ASN A 806 -59.78 -6.85 7.99
CA ASN A 806 -60.78 -7.80 8.50
C ASN A 806 -60.27 -8.90 9.42
N ILE A 807 -58.99 -8.90 9.82
CA ILE A 807 -58.49 -9.88 10.80
C ILE A 807 -58.62 -9.26 12.20
N SER A 808 -59.85 -9.22 12.70
CA SER A 808 -60.16 -8.89 14.09
C SER A 808 -59.59 -9.97 15.02
N LEU A 809 -58.54 -9.61 15.76
CA LEU A 809 -58.26 -9.85 17.19
C LEU A 809 -58.48 -11.23 17.87
N GLU A 810 -58.95 -12.28 17.19
CA GLU A 810 -59.19 -13.60 17.83
C GLU A 810 -58.14 -14.67 17.48
N GLN A 811 -57.05 -14.33 16.78
CA GLN A 811 -56.02 -15.32 16.37
C GLN A 811 -54.58 -14.93 16.72
N ILE A 812 -54.38 -13.90 17.56
CA ILE A 812 -53.02 -13.47 17.97
C ILE A 812 -52.59 -14.09 19.31
N GLU A 813 -53.47 -14.86 19.99
CA GLU A 813 -53.06 -15.61 21.19
C GLU A 813 -52.36 -16.95 20.90
N ASP A 814 -52.45 -17.50 19.67
CA ASP A 814 -51.83 -18.80 19.32
C ASP A 814 -50.57 -18.67 18.42
N GLY A 815 -49.84 -17.56 18.51
CA GLY A 815 -48.65 -17.29 17.70
C GLY A 815 -47.37 -16.99 18.48
N ILE A 816 -47.40 -17.07 19.81
CA ILE A 816 -46.21 -17.06 20.65
C ILE A 816 -46.24 -18.33 21.49
N GLU A 817 -45.93 -19.46 20.85
CA GLU A 817 -45.27 -20.53 21.60
C GLU A 817 -43.88 -19.98 21.93
N GLU A 818 -43.77 -19.44 23.14
CA GLU A 818 -42.58 -19.63 23.94
C GLU A 818 -42.27 -21.14 23.88
N GLU A 819 -41.12 -21.50 23.31
CA GLU A 819 -40.56 -22.83 23.48
C GLU A 819 -40.35 -23.05 24.98
N GLN A 820 -41.37 -23.60 25.66
CA GLN A 820 -41.15 -24.33 26.89
C GLN A 820 -40.49 -25.66 26.53
N PRO A 821 -39.36 -25.99 27.17
CA PRO A 821 -38.54 -27.12 26.81
C PRO A 821 -39.24 -28.45 27.12
N ASN A 822 -39.07 -29.43 26.22
CA ASN A 822 -39.46 -30.81 26.42
C ASN A 822 -39.10 -31.30 27.85
N PRO A 823 -40.07 -31.80 28.64
CA PRO A 823 -39.83 -32.32 29.97
C PRO A 823 -39.44 -33.78 29.89
N GLU A 824 -38.23 -34.08 29.41
CA GLU A 824 -37.56 -35.38 29.59
C GLU A 824 -36.11 -35.29 29.06
N LEU A 825 -35.28 -34.51 29.74
CA LEU A 825 -33.82 -34.65 29.75
C LEU A 825 -33.32 -34.01 31.04
N GLU A 826 -32.65 -34.81 31.85
CA GLU A 826 -32.15 -34.44 33.17
C GLU A 826 -31.28 -33.17 33.08
N LYS A 827 -31.51 -32.25 34.04
CA LYS A 827 -30.83 -30.96 34.17
C LYS A 827 -29.32 -31.13 34.20
N GLU A 828 -28.62 -30.73 33.14
CA GLU A 828 -27.20 -30.38 33.22
C GLU A 828 -27.07 -28.85 33.24
N GLU A 829 -26.51 -28.33 34.33
CA GLU A 829 -26.14 -26.92 34.48
C GLU A 829 -25.21 -26.48 33.35
N VAL A 830 -25.64 -25.54 32.51
CA VAL A 830 -24.80 -24.95 31.46
C VAL A 830 -23.75 -24.06 32.13
N LYS A 831 -22.59 -24.64 32.43
CA LYS A 831 -21.39 -23.89 32.83
C LYS A 831 -20.90 -23.02 31.64
N PRO A 832 -20.53 -21.75 31.86
CA PRO A 832 -20.04 -20.87 30.80
C PRO A 832 -18.75 -21.43 30.17
N LEU A 833 -18.66 -21.38 28.83
CA LEU A 833 -17.61 -22.00 27.99
C LEU A 833 -16.17 -21.69 28.45
N GLY A 834 -15.94 -20.52 29.08
CA GLY A 834 -14.64 -20.13 29.64
C GLY A 834 -14.15 -21.02 30.80
N SER A 835 -15.07 -21.65 31.54
CA SER A 835 -14.74 -22.58 32.65
C SER A 835 -14.31 -23.97 32.16
N GLN A 836 -14.71 -24.38 30.94
CA GLN A 836 -14.32 -25.68 30.38
C GLN A 836 -12.87 -25.67 29.89
N PHE A 837 -12.35 -24.55 29.37
CA PHE A 837 -10.94 -24.43 29.03
C PHE A 837 -10.04 -24.36 30.27
N GLY A 838 -10.50 -23.72 31.36
CA GLY A 838 -9.81 -23.73 32.65
C GLY A 838 -9.76 -25.12 33.30
N GLU A 839 -10.89 -25.86 33.32
CA GLU A 839 -10.95 -27.23 33.85
C GLU A 839 -10.16 -28.24 32.99
N ALA A 840 -10.18 -28.11 31.65
CA ALA A 840 -9.39 -28.97 30.76
C ALA A 840 -7.87 -28.75 30.95
N SER A 841 -7.45 -27.49 31.14
CA SER A 841 -6.06 -27.13 31.43
C SER A 841 -5.60 -27.66 32.78
N MET A 842 -6.45 -27.56 33.81
CA MET A 842 -6.22 -28.11 35.14
C MET A 842 -6.18 -29.64 35.17
N ARG A 843 -7.03 -30.33 34.38
CA ARG A 843 -7.00 -31.80 34.24
C ARG A 843 -5.76 -32.29 33.51
N ILE A 844 -5.28 -31.55 32.50
CA ILE A 844 -4.02 -31.88 31.81
C ILE A 844 -2.81 -31.66 32.73
N LEU A 845 -2.83 -30.61 33.56
CA LEU A 845 -1.78 -30.35 34.57
C LEU A 845 -1.80 -31.36 35.72
N SER A 846 -2.99 -31.79 36.20
CA SER A 846 -3.11 -32.83 37.22
C SER A 846 -2.77 -34.22 36.68
N ALA A 847 -3.14 -34.53 35.42
CA ALA A 847 -2.70 -35.74 34.72
C ALA A 847 -1.17 -35.77 34.55
N ARG A 848 -0.54 -34.65 34.16
CA ARG A 848 0.93 -34.52 34.09
C ARG A 848 1.62 -34.67 35.46
N ARG A 849 1.07 -34.08 36.54
CA ARG A 849 1.57 -34.26 37.92
C ARG A 849 1.40 -35.70 38.43
N SER A 850 0.34 -36.40 38.02
CA SER A 850 0.14 -37.82 38.37
C SER A 850 1.08 -38.76 37.60
N LEU A 851 1.40 -38.42 36.34
CA LEU A 851 2.36 -39.13 35.50
C LEU A 851 3.81 -38.90 35.96
N SER A 852 4.15 -37.70 36.44
CA SER A 852 5.48 -37.45 37.04
C SER A 852 5.65 -38.17 38.38
N ARG A 853 4.62 -38.21 39.23
CA ARG A 853 4.62 -39.00 40.47
C ARG A 853 4.69 -40.52 40.22
N ARG A 854 4.08 -41.02 39.14
CA ARG A 854 4.19 -42.44 38.73
C ARG A 854 5.56 -42.80 38.11
N ARG A 855 6.26 -41.84 37.49
CA ARG A 855 7.64 -42.05 37.02
C ARG A 855 8.62 -42.09 38.20
N HIS A 856 8.52 -41.16 39.15
CA HIS A 856 9.37 -41.20 40.34
C HIS A 856 9.17 -42.46 41.22
N LYS A 857 7.96 -43.02 41.29
CA LYS A 857 7.72 -44.29 42.00
C LYS A 857 8.23 -45.55 41.29
N LYS A 858 8.62 -45.46 40.01
CA LYS A 858 9.23 -46.58 39.26
C LYS A 858 10.76 -46.57 39.31
N ASP A 859 11.37 -45.46 39.70
CA ASP A 859 12.82 -45.33 39.87
C ASP A 859 13.27 -45.61 41.32
N GLU A 860 12.33 -45.79 42.26
CA GLU A 860 12.58 -46.14 43.67
C GLU A 860 12.04 -47.54 44.07
N GLN A 861 11.81 -48.43 43.10
CA GLN A 861 11.52 -49.86 43.34
C GLN A 861 12.53 -50.79 42.68
#